data_AF-J4G1B4-F1
#
_entry.id   AF-J4G1B4-F1
#
_cell.length_a   1.000
_cell.length_b   1.000
_cell.length_c   1.000
_cell.angle_alpha   90.00
_cell.angle_beta   90.00
_cell.angle_gamma   90.00
#
_symmetry.space_group_name_H-M   'P 1'
#
loop_
_entity.id
_entity.type
_entity.pdbx_description
1 polymer ?
#
loop_
_entity_poly.entity_id
_entity_poly.type
_entity_poly.pdbx_seq_one_letter_code
_entity_poly.pdbx_strand_id
1 'polypeptide(L)'
;MPYRLSATLTAHSADVRAVSSPTNDLVLSASRDTTAISWTRHSGPEFAQSAVLRAGSRYINAIAYIPPSPDAPLGEQFRRPGLPLSKGIDLLARENRMRGEPNYSLIGHSENVCALDTASDGTIISGSWDRTAKVWKKFELAYDLVGHQQSVWAVLTIDGKQFLTGSADNTIKLWNQHKNVRTYPGHTQAVRGLALITDIGFASCSNDSEIRIWTMEGDVVYTLSGHTSFVYSLSVLPNGDIVSGGEDRTVRIWRDGECAQTLVHPAISVWSVSTMPNGDIVTGCSDGVVRIFTAEESRYLPGDQLKAYEDQIASQALPAQQIGDVKKSDLPGLEVLSEPGKKPGEVKMIRNGESVEAHQWDSATSSWQKIGNVVDAVGAGRKQLYEGKEYDYVFDVDVQEGMPPLKLPYNVDENPYTAAQRFLQKQELPMTYLDEVVRFIEKNTSGVNIGGGGNQFADPFTGASRYQPAQSASMGGGSEFADPFTGASRYRAPGSTTHPPPSSISPGDPWTGASRYSQTSSPPIIPQPMTSARSKVVPMRDALSFRQANVSAMQTKLHQINESLRSEISTSSLSMYPQEVSLIDEAFTYLSQVISRLAHWTNPPATVNPLKASHLDAIIQLLERWPRETLYPVMDLGRLLIAFCPIYSENPTLKQKFYTAMFNASLWSEPWETPLPRTRETNVLFLFRALANTFQQTNASDVVWVRKLLNELSNAPYTDLSKALRVALSTIVLNLSCVGLKDGLDPDIRSLLFNLAIHILKSENSESEAAYRALVGLGNIIYEAKQHSHGLDTSQSQASKQCLTALSNTFSEDRIKDVSGEVVTLL
;
A
#
# COMPACT_ATOMS: atom_id res chain seq x y z
N MET A 1 29.72 22.88 -7.24
CA MET A 1 28.55 23.80 -7.25
C MET A 1 27.38 23.11 -6.58
N PRO A 2 26.44 23.84 -5.96
CA PRO A 2 25.19 23.26 -5.45
C PRO A 2 24.24 22.93 -6.61
N TYR A 3 23.47 21.86 -6.47
CA TYR A 3 22.37 21.54 -7.38
C TYR A 3 21.24 22.57 -7.29
N ARG A 4 20.70 22.98 -8.43
CA ARG A 4 19.48 23.81 -8.56
C ARG A 4 18.58 23.28 -9.66
N LEU A 5 17.31 23.69 -9.64
CA LEU A 5 16.31 23.25 -10.62
C LEU A 5 16.68 23.72 -12.04
N SER A 6 16.59 22.79 -13.00
CA SER A 6 16.99 22.93 -14.40
C SER A 6 15.81 22.75 -15.35
N ALA A 7 14.87 21.85 -15.02
CA ALA A 7 13.61 21.69 -15.74
C ALA A 7 12.52 21.08 -14.85
N THR A 8 11.27 21.35 -15.21
CA THR A 8 10.05 20.80 -14.58
C THR A 8 9.15 20.25 -15.68
N LEU A 9 8.83 18.96 -15.64
CA LEU A 9 8.08 18.27 -16.69
C LEU A 9 6.70 17.86 -16.15
N THR A 10 5.65 18.52 -16.63
CA THR A 10 4.27 18.41 -16.14
C THR A 10 3.34 17.80 -17.19
N ALA A 11 3.20 16.47 -17.17
CA ALA A 11 2.21 15.77 -18.00
C ALA A 11 1.55 14.57 -17.30
N HIS A 12 2.07 14.13 -16.15
CA HIS A 12 1.42 13.09 -15.36
C HIS A 12 0.31 13.68 -14.47
N SER A 13 -0.78 12.93 -14.27
CA SER A 13 -1.93 13.37 -13.45
C SER A 13 -2.04 12.66 -12.09
N ALA A 14 -1.01 11.89 -11.70
CA ALA A 14 -0.86 11.19 -10.42
C ALA A 14 0.62 10.84 -10.20
N ASP A 15 0.97 10.28 -9.03
CA ASP A 15 2.32 9.91 -8.60
C ASP A 15 3.25 9.48 -9.74
N VAL A 16 4.38 10.17 -9.94
CA VAL A 16 5.47 9.60 -10.74
C VAL A 16 6.17 8.56 -9.89
N ARG A 17 6.01 7.29 -10.25
CA ARG A 17 6.44 6.11 -9.46
C ARG A 17 7.86 5.67 -9.74
N ALA A 18 8.34 5.90 -10.97
CA ALA A 18 9.71 5.59 -11.40
C ALA A 18 10.17 6.57 -12.48
N VAL A 19 11.46 6.94 -12.45
CA VAL A 19 12.16 7.69 -13.49
C VAL A 19 13.45 6.98 -13.91
N SER A 20 13.89 7.19 -15.15
CA SER A 20 15.17 6.68 -15.66
C SER A 20 15.76 7.67 -16.66
N SER A 21 17.03 8.04 -16.50
CA SER A 21 17.71 9.02 -17.38
C SER A 21 18.98 8.43 -18.01
N PRO A 22 18.84 7.44 -18.92
CA PRO A 22 19.96 6.64 -19.44
C PRO A 22 20.92 7.43 -20.35
N THR A 23 20.53 8.61 -20.83
CA THR A 23 21.40 9.55 -21.52
C THR A 23 21.11 10.96 -21.04
N ASN A 24 22.00 11.89 -21.37
CA ASN A 24 21.81 13.32 -21.10
C ASN A 24 20.51 13.86 -21.72
N ASP A 25 20.00 13.24 -22.79
CA ASP A 25 18.98 13.83 -23.64
C ASP A 25 17.68 13.00 -23.72
N LEU A 26 17.57 11.97 -22.87
CA LEU A 26 16.41 11.10 -22.71
C LEU A 26 16.07 10.92 -21.22
N VAL A 27 14.87 11.30 -20.84
CA VAL A 27 14.24 10.92 -19.56
C VAL A 27 13.03 10.05 -19.84
N LEU A 28 12.87 8.99 -19.05
CA LEU A 28 11.68 8.15 -19.00
C LEU A 28 10.98 8.34 -17.65
N SER A 29 9.66 8.37 -17.63
CA SER A 29 8.87 8.40 -16.40
C SER A 29 7.65 7.47 -16.49
N ALA A 30 7.22 6.95 -15.33
CA ALA A 30 6.06 6.06 -15.22
C ALA A 30 5.19 6.45 -14.01
N SER A 31 3.87 6.40 -14.15
CA SER A 31 2.94 6.93 -13.15
C SER A 31 1.74 6.02 -12.83
N ARG A 32 1.09 6.30 -11.68
CA ARG A 32 -0.23 5.78 -11.33
C ARG A 32 -1.35 6.28 -12.24
N ASP A 33 -1.15 7.30 -13.06
CA ASP A 33 -2.13 7.79 -14.05
C ASP A 33 -2.33 6.88 -15.27
N THR A 34 -1.77 5.66 -15.23
CA THR A 34 -1.70 4.65 -16.31
C THR A 34 -0.78 4.97 -17.46
N THR A 35 0.06 6.01 -17.36
CA THR A 35 0.99 6.41 -18.42
C THR A 35 2.45 6.10 -18.11
N ALA A 36 3.20 5.84 -19.17
CA ALA A 36 4.65 6.03 -19.21
C ALA A 36 4.95 7.06 -20.31
N ILE A 37 5.91 7.94 -20.05
CA ILE A 37 6.25 9.08 -20.90
C ILE A 37 7.75 9.08 -21.19
N SER A 38 8.08 9.28 -22.47
CA SER A 38 9.44 9.52 -22.94
C SER A 38 9.61 11.00 -23.21
N TRP A 39 10.60 11.62 -22.59
CA TRP A 39 10.95 13.03 -22.73
C TRP A 39 12.31 13.15 -23.40
N THR A 40 12.43 13.94 -24.46
CA THR A 40 13.71 14.16 -25.14
C THR A 40 13.98 15.63 -25.36
N ARG A 41 15.22 16.06 -25.12
CA ARG A 41 15.73 17.32 -25.66
C ARG A 41 16.47 17.06 -26.98
N HIS A 42 16.47 18.05 -27.86
CA HIS A 42 17.12 17.96 -29.19
C HIS A 42 18.14 19.08 -29.40
N SER A 43 17.88 20.26 -28.84
CA SER A 43 18.79 21.41 -28.85
C SER A 43 18.32 22.39 -27.76
N GLY A 44 19.22 22.84 -26.88
CA GLY A 44 18.87 23.66 -25.72
C GLY A 44 18.54 22.83 -24.46
N PRO A 45 18.14 23.48 -23.35
CA PRO A 45 17.93 22.82 -22.06
C PRO A 45 16.59 22.08 -21.94
N GLU A 46 15.60 22.44 -22.75
CA GLU A 46 14.20 22.00 -22.62
C GLU A 46 13.97 20.55 -23.10
N PHE A 47 13.31 19.74 -22.27
CA PHE A 47 12.84 18.41 -22.63
C PHE A 47 11.39 18.45 -23.12
N ALA A 48 11.16 17.99 -24.35
CA ALA A 48 9.82 17.86 -24.92
C ALA A 48 9.28 16.43 -24.76
N GLN A 49 7.96 16.31 -24.60
CA GLN A 49 7.26 15.03 -24.59
C GLN A 49 7.34 14.35 -25.97
N SER A 50 8.12 13.27 -26.07
CA SER A 50 8.43 12.58 -27.34
C SER A 50 7.52 11.39 -27.63
N ALA A 51 7.01 10.72 -26.60
CA ALA A 51 6.03 9.64 -26.70
C ALA A 51 5.26 9.47 -25.37
N VAL A 52 3.99 9.05 -25.45
CA VAL A 52 3.13 8.72 -24.31
C VAL A 52 2.48 7.36 -24.55
N LEU A 53 2.43 6.53 -23.50
CA LEU A 53 2.07 5.12 -23.57
C LEU A 53 0.98 4.79 -22.54
N ARG A 54 -0.16 4.15 -22.90
CA ARG A 54 -1.15 3.49 -21.97
C ARG A 54 -1.45 2.07 -22.48
N ALA A 55 -1.54 0.93 -21.77
CA ALA A 55 -1.77 0.48 -20.36
C ALA A 55 -3.21 0.50 -19.82
N GLY A 56 -4.18 1.05 -20.55
CA GLY A 56 -5.59 0.96 -20.17
C GLY A 56 -5.87 1.47 -18.75
N SER A 57 -6.22 0.57 -17.83
CA SER A 57 -6.72 0.89 -16.48
C SER A 57 -5.75 0.56 -15.32
N ARG A 58 -4.44 0.36 -15.58
CA ARG A 58 -3.49 -0.11 -14.56
C ARG A 58 -2.29 0.81 -14.36
N TYR A 59 -1.92 1.02 -13.09
CA TYR A 59 -0.75 1.80 -12.69
C TYR A 59 0.56 1.23 -13.25
N ILE A 60 1.53 2.09 -13.53
CA ILE A 60 2.89 1.69 -13.90
C ILE A 60 3.82 2.06 -12.74
N ASN A 61 4.49 1.07 -12.16
CA ASN A 61 5.24 1.22 -10.90
C ASN A 61 6.76 1.22 -11.07
N ALA A 62 7.27 0.76 -12.22
CA ALA A 62 8.68 0.62 -12.54
C ALA A 62 8.92 0.88 -14.03
N ILE A 63 10.12 1.31 -14.38
CA ILE A 63 10.60 1.50 -15.76
C ILE A 63 12.11 1.26 -15.80
N ALA A 64 12.63 0.82 -16.94
CA ALA A 64 14.04 0.56 -17.22
C ALA A 64 14.37 0.94 -18.68
N TYR A 65 15.59 0.70 -19.14
CA TYR A 65 16.03 1.02 -20.50
C TYR A 65 17.11 0.06 -20.99
N ILE A 66 16.88 -0.60 -22.12
CA ILE A 66 17.92 -1.40 -22.81
C ILE A 66 18.71 -0.46 -23.71
N PRO A 67 20.05 -0.34 -23.54
CA PRO A 67 20.89 0.38 -24.48
C PRO A 67 20.91 -0.33 -25.85
N PRO A 68 21.09 0.39 -26.98
CA PRO A 68 21.17 -0.23 -28.29
C PRO A 68 22.32 -1.24 -28.35
N SER A 69 22.04 -2.46 -28.81
CA SER A 69 23.01 -3.55 -28.95
C SER A 69 22.94 -4.17 -30.36
N PRO A 70 23.91 -5.00 -30.79
CA PRO A 70 23.83 -5.68 -32.09
C PRO A 70 22.58 -6.55 -32.26
N ASP A 71 22.07 -7.12 -31.17
CA ASP A 71 20.83 -7.92 -31.14
C ASP A 71 19.56 -7.05 -30.94
N ALA A 72 19.71 -5.78 -30.54
CA ALA A 72 18.62 -4.82 -30.29
C ALA A 72 19.02 -3.37 -30.69
N PRO A 73 19.19 -3.07 -32.01
CA PRO A 73 19.99 -1.94 -32.49
C PRO A 73 19.40 -0.52 -32.31
N LEU A 74 18.27 -0.36 -31.63
CA LEU A 74 17.52 0.91 -31.56
C LEU A 74 17.30 1.46 -30.13
N GLY A 75 17.55 0.64 -29.09
CA GLY A 75 17.36 0.97 -27.67
C GLY A 75 15.88 1.02 -27.28
N GLU A 76 15.43 0.02 -26.50
CA GLU A 76 14.00 -0.19 -26.20
C GLU A 76 13.58 0.37 -24.83
N GLN A 77 12.35 0.88 -24.76
CA GLN A 77 11.73 1.44 -23.55
C GLN A 77 10.79 0.43 -22.90
N PHE A 78 10.68 0.47 -21.57
CA PHE A 78 9.97 -0.53 -20.77
C PHE A 78 8.61 -0.06 -20.27
N ARG A 79 7.68 -1.00 -20.11
CA ARG A 79 6.26 -0.69 -19.89
C ARG A 79 5.49 -1.84 -19.18
N ARG A 80 4.16 -1.71 -19.04
CA ARG A 80 3.23 -2.73 -18.46
C ARG A 80 1.96 -2.95 -19.33
N PRO A 81 1.53 -4.20 -19.60
CA PRO A 81 0.47 -4.49 -20.59
C PRO A 81 -0.96 -4.26 -20.13
N GLY A 82 -1.82 -4.03 -21.13
CA GLY A 82 -3.26 -3.94 -21.01
C GLY A 82 -3.99 -5.21 -21.47
N LEU A 83 -4.15 -6.17 -20.55
CA LEU A 83 -5.10 -7.32 -20.60
C LEU A 83 -4.82 -8.43 -21.65
N PRO A 84 -5.31 -9.67 -21.45
CA PRO A 84 -6.06 -10.19 -20.30
C PRO A 84 -5.26 -11.19 -19.43
N LEU A 85 -4.02 -10.87 -19.03
CA LEU A 85 -3.33 -11.56 -17.93
C LEU A 85 -2.50 -10.57 -17.11
N SER A 86 -2.60 -10.60 -15.78
CA SER A 86 -2.09 -9.55 -14.87
C SER A 86 -0.59 -9.63 -14.55
N LYS A 87 0.22 -10.22 -15.44
CA LYS A 87 1.38 -11.03 -15.04
C LYS A 87 2.72 -10.76 -15.78
N GLY A 88 2.87 -9.63 -16.48
CA GLY A 88 4.09 -9.40 -17.27
C GLY A 88 4.57 -7.96 -17.46
N ILE A 89 5.74 -7.86 -18.10
CA ILE A 89 6.52 -6.65 -18.38
C ILE A 89 6.54 -6.41 -19.89
N ASP A 90 6.33 -5.18 -20.35
CA ASP A 90 6.33 -4.86 -21.78
C ASP A 90 7.64 -4.25 -22.27
N LEU A 91 7.95 -4.54 -23.54
CA LEU A 91 9.07 -4.00 -24.31
C LEU A 91 8.56 -3.23 -25.53
N LEU A 92 9.15 -2.07 -25.82
CA LEU A 92 8.75 -1.16 -26.89
C LEU A 92 9.96 -0.54 -27.60
N ALA A 93 10.12 -0.83 -28.89
CA ALA A 93 11.11 -0.16 -29.74
C ALA A 93 10.80 1.33 -29.91
N ARG A 94 11.85 2.15 -29.82
CA ARG A 94 11.84 3.62 -29.98
C ARG A 94 11.18 4.15 -31.27
N GLU A 95 11.08 3.31 -32.30
CA GLU A 95 10.51 3.68 -33.61
C GLU A 95 9.00 3.43 -33.75
N ASN A 96 8.37 2.65 -32.86
CA ASN A 96 6.98 2.19 -33.01
C ASN A 96 5.94 3.25 -32.58
N ARG A 97 6.12 4.49 -33.05
CA ARG A 97 5.36 5.71 -32.69
C ARG A 97 3.85 5.67 -32.97
N MET A 98 3.34 4.62 -33.63
CA MET A 98 2.04 4.61 -34.30
C MET A 98 1.02 3.58 -33.76
N ARG A 99 1.40 2.68 -32.83
CA ARG A 99 0.53 1.54 -32.45
C ARG A 99 0.12 1.48 -30.97
N GLY A 100 0.95 1.94 -30.03
CA GLY A 100 0.63 1.95 -28.58
C GLY A 100 0.62 0.58 -27.88
N GLU A 101 0.50 -0.51 -28.64
CA GLU A 101 0.67 -1.90 -28.21
C GLU A 101 2.16 -2.27 -28.05
N PRO A 102 2.52 -3.16 -27.09
CA PRO A 102 3.89 -3.59 -26.87
C PRO A 102 4.43 -4.50 -28.00
N ASN A 103 5.76 -4.48 -28.20
CA ASN A 103 6.44 -5.40 -29.11
C ASN A 103 6.47 -6.83 -28.52
N TYR A 104 6.70 -6.94 -27.20
CA TYR A 104 6.73 -8.20 -26.44
C TYR A 104 6.18 -7.98 -25.03
N SER A 105 5.63 -9.04 -24.42
CA SER A 105 5.22 -9.06 -23.01
C SER A 105 5.82 -10.28 -22.28
N LEU A 106 6.66 -10.03 -21.28
CA LEU A 106 7.37 -11.03 -20.47
C LEU A 106 6.45 -11.55 -19.35
N ILE A 107 5.71 -12.64 -19.58
CA ILE A 107 4.71 -13.16 -18.64
C ILE A 107 5.35 -14.15 -17.65
N GLY A 108 5.16 -13.93 -16.34
CA GLY A 108 5.57 -14.91 -15.31
C GLY A 108 5.39 -14.52 -13.85
N HIS A 109 5.34 -13.23 -13.50
CA HIS A 109 5.06 -12.81 -12.11
C HIS A 109 3.57 -13.00 -11.75
N SER A 110 3.26 -13.34 -10.50
CA SER A 110 1.87 -13.53 -10.06
C SER A 110 1.22 -12.26 -9.51
N GLU A 111 2.01 -11.29 -9.06
CA GLU A 111 1.53 -10.03 -8.48
C GLU A 111 2.17 -8.79 -9.13
N ASN A 112 2.21 -7.66 -8.42
CA ASN A 112 2.70 -6.40 -8.95
C ASN A 112 4.24 -6.36 -9.01
N VAL A 113 4.78 -6.31 -10.23
CA VAL A 113 6.16 -5.88 -10.48
C VAL A 113 6.32 -4.44 -10.01
N CYS A 114 7.23 -4.22 -9.07
CA CYS A 114 7.49 -2.92 -8.42
C CYS A 114 8.92 -2.40 -8.66
N ALA A 115 9.84 -3.22 -9.15
CA ALA A 115 11.18 -2.82 -9.56
C ALA A 115 11.59 -3.50 -10.87
N LEU A 116 12.41 -2.80 -11.66
CA LEU A 116 13.03 -3.28 -12.91
C LEU A 116 14.46 -2.75 -12.98
N ASP A 117 15.39 -3.56 -13.49
CA ASP A 117 16.73 -3.11 -13.89
C ASP A 117 17.24 -3.92 -15.09
N THR A 118 18.26 -3.41 -15.79
CA THR A 118 18.71 -3.89 -17.11
C THR A 118 20.23 -3.81 -17.28
N ALA A 119 20.85 -4.94 -17.62
CA ALA A 119 22.27 -4.99 -17.98
C ALA A 119 22.50 -4.68 -19.47
N SER A 120 23.73 -4.29 -19.81
CA SER A 120 24.15 -3.96 -21.18
C SER A 120 24.15 -5.14 -22.17
N ASP A 121 24.07 -6.38 -21.69
CA ASP A 121 23.88 -7.59 -22.53
C ASP A 121 22.40 -7.86 -22.88
N GLY A 122 21.48 -6.96 -22.51
CA GLY A 122 20.04 -7.12 -22.69
C GLY A 122 19.37 -8.03 -21.65
N THR A 123 20.08 -8.41 -20.58
CA THR A 123 19.45 -9.07 -19.42
C THR A 123 18.56 -8.10 -18.67
N ILE A 124 17.37 -8.54 -18.32
CA ILE A 124 16.39 -7.78 -17.53
C ILE A 124 16.24 -8.51 -16.19
N ILE A 125 16.12 -7.77 -15.09
CA ILE A 125 15.65 -8.30 -13.81
C ILE A 125 14.41 -7.54 -13.36
N SER A 126 13.45 -8.25 -12.78
CA SER A 126 12.20 -7.70 -12.25
C SER A 126 11.93 -8.15 -10.82
N GLY A 127 11.60 -7.21 -9.93
CA GLY A 127 11.20 -7.47 -8.54
C GLY A 127 9.69 -7.32 -8.37
N SER A 128 9.07 -8.22 -7.60
CA SER A 128 7.62 -8.31 -7.47
C SER A 128 7.14 -8.53 -6.04
N TRP A 129 5.89 -8.12 -5.79
CA TRP A 129 5.18 -8.38 -4.55
C TRP A 129 4.96 -9.87 -4.27
N ASP A 130 4.98 -10.72 -5.31
CA ASP A 130 4.94 -12.19 -5.19
C ASP A 130 6.17 -12.82 -4.52
N ARG A 131 7.13 -12.00 -4.08
CA ARG A 131 8.30 -12.35 -3.27
C ARG A 131 9.40 -13.09 -4.05
N THR A 132 9.26 -13.10 -5.38
CA THR A 132 10.33 -13.49 -6.31
C THR A 132 10.91 -12.27 -7.01
N ALA A 133 12.16 -12.40 -7.47
CA ALA A 133 12.61 -11.67 -8.64
C ALA A 133 12.76 -12.63 -9.83
N LYS A 134 12.65 -12.14 -11.06
CA LYS A 134 12.84 -12.95 -12.27
C LYS A 134 13.84 -12.30 -13.20
N VAL A 135 14.69 -13.12 -13.79
CA VAL A 135 15.74 -12.71 -14.74
C VAL A 135 15.34 -13.19 -16.12
N TRP A 136 15.36 -12.28 -17.09
CA TRP A 136 14.95 -12.52 -18.46
C TRP A 136 16.12 -12.27 -19.40
N LYS A 137 16.31 -13.14 -20.39
CA LYS A 137 17.35 -13.01 -21.43
C LYS A 137 16.72 -13.36 -22.77
N LYS A 138 17.00 -12.57 -23.82
CA LYS A 138 16.35 -12.72 -25.14
C LYS A 138 14.82 -12.78 -25.07
N PHE A 139 14.26 -12.07 -24.09
CA PHE A 139 12.82 -12.00 -23.80
C PHE A 139 12.18 -13.32 -23.31
N GLU A 140 12.99 -14.31 -22.92
CA GLU A 140 12.56 -15.54 -22.24
C GLU A 140 12.97 -15.53 -20.76
N LEU A 141 12.24 -16.27 -19.91
CA LEU A 141 12.55 -16.42 -18.49
C LEU A 141 13.81 -17.30 -18.32
N ALA A 142 14.92 -16.71 -17.88
CA ALA A 142 16.19 -17.39 -17.69
C ALA A 142 16.34 -17.96 -16.27
N TYR A 143 16.03 -17.15 -15.23
CA TYR A 143 16.12 -17.57 -13.83
C TYR A 143 14.93 -17.08 -13.00
N ASP A 144 14.47 -17.90 -12.07
CA ASP A 144 13.51 -17.52 -11.03
C ASP A 144 14.24 -17.43 -9.68
N LEU A 145 14.26 -16.23 -9.08
CA LEU A 145 15.03 -15.91 -7.88
C LEU A 145 14.11 -16.04 -6.66
N VAL A 146 13.91 -17.28 -6.22
CA VAL A 146 13.02 -17.65 -5.11
C VAL A 146 13.81 -17.82 -3.82
N GLY A 147 13.47 -17.05 -2.78
CA GLY A 147 14.12 -17.17 -1.47
C GLY A 147 13.90 -16.02 -0.48
N HIS A 148 13.40 -14.88 -0.94
CA HIS A 148 12.86 -13.85 -0.03
C HIS A 148 11.54 -14.30 0.61
N GLN A 149 11.27 -13.81 1.81
CA GLN A 149 10.07 -14.15 2.59
C GLN A 149 8.94 -13.12 2.39
N GLN A 150 9.26 -11.92 1.92
CA GLN A 150 8.32 -10.85 1.59
C GLN A 150 8.68 -10.16 0.26
N SER A 151 7.87 -9.19 -0.16
CA SER A 151 7.92 -8.54 -1.47
C SER A 151 9.32 -8.03 -1.85
N VAL A 152 9.76 -8.28 -3.08
CA VAL A 152 11.06 -7.82 -3.59
C VAL A 152 10.91 -6.42 -4.17
N TRP A 153 11.28 -5.41 -3.38
CA TRP A 153 11.06 -4.00 -3.66
C TRP A 153 12.20 -3.32 -4.44
N ALA A 154 13.40 -3.91 -4.43
CA ALA A 154 14.55 -3.44 -5.20
C ALA A 154 15.20 -4.59 -5.97
N VAL A 155 15.67 -4.31 -7.18
CA VAL A 155 16.49 -5.22 -7.99
C VAL A 155 17.63 -4.44 -8.64
N LEU A 156 18.76 -5.10 -8.84
CA LEU A 156 19.96 -4.53 -9.46
C LEU A 156 20.75 -5.63 -10.17
N THR A 157 21.17 -5.36 -11.40
CA THR A 157 22.15 -6.15 -12.15
C THR A 157 23.57 -5.72 -11.77
N ILE A 158 24.47 -6.69 -11.57
CA ILE A 158 25.91 -6.44 -11.39
C ILE A 158 26.64 -6.84 -12.68
N ASP A 159 26.33 -8.03 -13.19
CA ASP A 159 26.78 -8.53 -14.48
C ASP A 159 25.69 -9.42 -15.11
N GLY A 160 25.92 -9.97 -16.31
CA GLY A 160 24.95 -10.83 -17.00
C GLY A 160 24.61 -12.17 -16.31
N LYS A 161 25.13 -12.43 -15.10
CA LYS A 161 24.90 -13.60 -14.24
C LYS A 161 24.71 -13.24 -12.75
N GLN A 162 25.14 -12.07 -12.28
CA GLN A 162 25.05 -11.66 -10.88
C GLN A 162 24.03 -10.54 -10.65
N PHE A 163 23.22 -10.72 -9.60
CA PHE A 163 22.08 -9.85 -9.31
C PHE A 163 21.94 -9.60 -7.80
N LEU A 164 21.53 -8.40 -7.41
CA LEU A 164 21.11 -8.07 -6.04
C LEU A 164 19.60 -7.86 -5.99
N THR A 165 18.97 -8.30 -4.90
CA THR A 165 17.54 -8.08 -4.63
C THR A 165 17.34 -7.60 -3.20
N GLY A 166 16.54 -6.55 -2.99
CA GLY A 166 16.17 -6.00 -1.68
C GLY A 166 14.68 -6.23 -1.40
N SER A 167 14.33 -6.58 -0.16
CA SER A 167 12.98 -7.03 0.19
C SER A 167 12.41 -6.39 1.45
N ALA A 168 11.09 -6.49 1.59
CA ALA A 168 10.36 -6.26 2.83
C ALA A 168 10.64 -7.29 3.94
N ASP A 169 11.43 -8.34 3.68
CA ASP A 169 11.97 -9.22 4.73
C ASP A 169 13.22 -8.64 5.43
N ASN A 170 13.50 -7.36 5.20
CA ASN A 170 14.63 -6.57 5.72
C ASN A 170 16.02 -7.05 5.24
N THR A 171 16.10 -8.02 4.33
CA THR A 171 17.37 -8.51 3.78
C THR A 171 17.63 -8.03 2.36
N ILE A 172 18.92 -7.95 2.01
CA ILE A 172 19.38 -7.98 0.62
C ILE A 172 19.91 -9.39 0.30
N LYS A 173 19.78 -9.85 -0.94
CA LYS A 173 20.33 -11.13 -1.42
C LYS A 173 21.14 -10.94 -2.68
N LEU A 174 22.37 -11.47 -2.68
CA LEU A 174 23.19 -11.66 -3.89
C LEU A 174 22.87 -13.01 -4.51
N TRP A 175 22.67 -13.01 -5.83
CA TRP A 175 22.38 -14.18 -6.63
C TRP A 175 23.47 -14.35 -7.68
N ASN A 176 23.90 -15.60 -7.87
CA ASN A 176 24.65 -16.01 -9.05
C ASN A 176 23.75 -16.98 -9.83
N GLN A 177 23.29 -16.53 -11.00
CA GLN A 177 22.19 -17.15 -11.73
C GLN A 177 20.94 -17.26 -10.82
N HIS A 178 20.35 -18.45 -10.71
CA HIS A 178 19.21 -18.74 -9.83
C HIS A 178 19.59 -19.00 -8.36
N LYS A 179 20.88 -19.00 -7.99
CA LYS A 179 21.35 -19.42 -6.66
C LYS A 179 21.62 -18.20 -5.78
N ASN A 180 20.95 -18.11 -4.63
CA ASN A 180 21.36 -17.18 -3.60
C ASN A 180 22.74 -17.60 -3.05
N VAL A 181 23.74 -16.73 -3.18
CA VAL A 181 25.12 -16.98 -2.73
C VAL A 181 25.49 -16.23 -1.46
N ARG A 182 24.78 -15.13 -1.15
CA ARG A 182 24.93 -14.35 0.09
C ARG A 182 23.62 -13.66 0.46
N THR A 183 23.32 -13.57 1.75
CA THR A 183 22.24 -12.74 2.29
C THR A 183 22.86 -11.70 3.22
N TYR A 184 22.47 -10.44 3.09
CA TYR A 184 22.95 -9.32 3.88
C TYR A 184 21.84 -8.90 4.86
N PRO A 185 21.97 -9.22 6.16
CA PRO A 185 21.12 -8.66 7.21
C PRO A 185 21.68 -7.32 7.70
N GLY A 186 20.83 -6.38 8.10
CA GLY A 186 21.28 -5.21 8.85
C GLY A 186 20.33 -4.02 8.84
N HIS A 187 19.59 -3.82 7.74
CA HIS A 187 18.42 -2.95 7.77
C HIS A 187 17.37 -3.52 8.73
N THR A 188 16.61 -2.64 9.36
CA THR A 188 15.59 -3.00 10.38
C THR A 188 14.16 -2.94 9.84
N GLN A 189 13.99 -2.41 8.63
CA GLN A 189 12.74 -2.39 7.87
C GLN A 189 12.99 -2.71 6.38
N ALA A 190 11.92 -2.65 5.58
CA ALA A 190 11.92 -3.02 4.18
C ALA A 190 12.98 -2.26 3.35
N VAL A 191 13.80 -3.00 2.61
CA VAL A 191 14.80 -2.42 1.69
C VAL A 191 14.11 -2.01 0.38
N ARG A 192 14.30 -0.76 -0.02
CA ARG A 192 13.51 -0.06 -1.06
C ARG A 192 14.28 0.30 -2.33
N GLY A 193 15.58 0.54 -2.21
CA GLY A 193 16.46 0.90 -3.32
C GLY A 193 17.80 0.19 -3.22
N LEU A 194 18.43 -0.01 -4.38
CA LEU A 194 19.77 -0.57 -4.55
C LEU A 194 20.50 0.23 -5.63
N ALA A 195 21.81 0.45 -5.46
CA ALA A 195 22.67 1.02 -6.49
C ALA A 195 24.08 0.42 -6.41
N LEU A 196 24.72 0.19 -7.56
CA LEU A 196 26.10 -0.32 -7.61
C LEU A 196 27.09 0.82 -7.33
N ILE A 197 28.15 0.53 -6.57
CA ILE A 197 29.27 1.44 -6.34
C ILE A 197 30.54 0.69 -6.75
N THR A 198 31.02 0.97 -7.96
CA THR A 198 32.01 0.16 -8.70
C THR A 198 33.23 -0.26 -7.88
N ASP A 199 33.76 0.66 -7.06
CA ASP A 199 35.02 0.48 -6.32
C ASP A 199 34.83 0.00 -4.86
N ILE A 200 33.59 -0.27 -4.42
CA ILE A 200 33.27 -0.69 -3.05
C ILE A 200 32.36 -1.93 -3.01
N GLY A 201 31.29 -1.92 -3.79
CA GLY A 201 30.21 -2.92 -3.73
C GLY A 201 28.87 -2.31 -4.12
N PHE A 202 27.98 -2.07 -3.16
CA PHE A 202 26.65 -1.51 -3.42
C PHE A 202 26.13 -0.66 -2.26
N ALA A 203 25.20 0.24 -2.56
CA ALA A 203 24.38 0.93 -1.56
C ALA A 203 22.95 0.37 -1.54
N SER A 204 22.32 0.37 -0.37
CA SER A 204 20.90 0.07 -0.16
C SER A 204 20.22 1.16 0.67
N CYS A 205 18.93 1.39 0.45
CA CYS A 205 18.12 2.30 1.28
C CYS A 205 16.82 1.63 1.75
N SER A 206 16.22 2.14 2.83
CA SER A 206 15.16 1.42 3.55
C SER A 206 14.09 2.34 4.17
N ASN A 207 12.96 1.73 4.53
CA ASN A 207 11.95 2.36 5.40
C ASN A 207 12.50 2.69 6.81
N ASP A 208 13.65 2.15 7.23
CA ASP A 208 14.29 2.54 8.51
C ASP A 208 14.98 3.91 8.49
N SER A 209 14.83 4.66 7.38
CA SER A 209 15.39 6.01 7.15
C SER A 209 16.93 6.05 7.01
N GLU A 210 17.59 4.89 6.92
CA GLU A 210 19.02 4.79 6.64
C GLU A 210 19.33 4.45 5.18
N ILE A 211 20.53 4.84 4.75
CA ILE A 211 21.20 4.31 3.57
C ILE A 211 22.46 3.60 4.06
N ARG A 212 22.78 2.43 3.52
CA ARG A 212 23.97 1.66 3.91
C ARG A 212 24.80 1.31 2.68
N ILE A 213 26.11 1.53 2.78
CA ILE A 213 27.11 1.15 1.78
C ILE A 213 27.76 -0.16 2.25
N TRP A 214 27.81 -1.15 1.37
CA TRP A 214 28.25 -2.51 1.65
C TRP A 214 29.41 -2.92 0.76
N THR A 215 30.34 -3.70 1.30
CA THR A 215 31.22 -4.55 0.48
C THR A 215 30.38 -5.66 -0.17
N MET A 216 30.86 -6.24 -1.28
CA MET A 216 30.21 -7.44 -1.84
C MET A 216 30.26 -8.61 -0.84
N GLU A 217 31.27 -8.64 0.02
CA GLU A 217 31.54 -9.59 1.10
C GLU A 217 30.48 -9.52 2.22
N GLY A 218 29.95 -8.32 2.47
CA GLY A 218 28.78 -8.06 3.32
C GLY A 218 29.03 -7.19 4.54
N ASP A 219 30.19 -6.56 4.63
CA ASP A 219 30.54 -5.57 5.66
C ASP A 219 29.88 -4.22 5.33
N VAL A 220 29.30 -3.55 6.34
CA VAL A 220 28.81 -2.17 6.18
C VAL A 220 30.00 -1.21 6.31
N VAL A 221 30.30 -0.50 5.22
CA VAL A 221 31.39 0.49 5.16
C VAL A 221 30.93 1.84 5.71
N TYR A 222 29.69 2.24 5.39
CA TYR A 222 29.06 3.47 5.87
C TYR A 222 27.57 3.26 6.12
N THR A 223 27.04 3.92 7.16
CA THR A 223 25.60 4.14 7.35
C THR A 223 25.33 5.64 7.27
N LEU A 224 24.67 6.07 6.21
CA LEU A 224 24.30 7.47 6.00
C LEU A 224 22.95 7.73 6.68
N SER A 225 22.96 8.59 7.69
CA SER A 225 21.77 9.05 8.43
C SER A 225 21.47 10.50 8.09
N GLY A 226 20.20 10.85 7.91
CA GLY A 226 19.79 12.24 7.69
C GLY A 226 18.40 12.40 7.08
N HIS A 227 17.89 11.40 6.34
CA HIS A 227 16.47 11.35 6.02
C HIS A 227 15.64 11.21 7.31
N THR A 228 14.52 11.94 7.41
CA THR A 228 13.62 11.90 8.58
C THR A 228 12.46 10.92 8.41
N SER A 229 12.36 10.26 7.25
CA SER A 229 11.36 9.24 6.95
C SER A 229 11.88 8.27 5.89
N PHE A 230 11.00 7.39 5.37
CA PHE A 230 11.35 6.28 4.49
C PHE A 230 12.16 6.73 3.26
N VAL A 231 13.30 6.07 3.00
CA VAL A 231 14.09 6.30 1.78
C VAL A 231 13.63 5.32 0.70
N TYR A 232 13.25 5.83 -0.47
CA TYR A 232 12.55 5.04 -1.49
C TYR A 232 13.40 4.66 -2.71
N SER A 233 14.45 5.43 -3.00
CA SER A 233 15.23 5.26 -4.22
C SER A 233 16.65 5.77 -4.02
N LEU A 234 17.59 5.14 -4.72
CA LEU A 234 19.00 5.51 -4.81
C LEU A 234 19.42 5.65 -6.26
N SER A 235 20.40 6.50 -6.51
CA SER A 235 21.19 6.55 -7.74
C SER A 235 22.60 7.03 -7.42
N VAL A 236 23.54 6.85 -8.35
CA VAL A 236 24.96 7.22 -8.15
C VAL A 236 25.39 8.16 -9.28
N LEU A 237 25.93 9.30 -8.91
CA LEU A 237 26.42 10.31 -9.85
C LEU A 237 27.73 9.87 -10.50
N PRO A 238 28.09 10.41 -11.69
CA PRO A 238 29.34 10.06 -12.39
C PRO A 238 30.64 10.33 -11.60
N ASN A 239 30.57 11.07 -10.49
CA ASN A 239 31.70 11.34 -9.59
C ASN A 239 31.73 10.45 -8.33
N GLY A 240 30.78 9.51 -8.18
CA GLY A 240 30.67 8.63 -7.02
C GLY A 240 29.76 9.15 -5.88
N ASP A 241 29.27 10.40 -5.94
CA ASP A 241 28.28 10.89 -4.96
C ASP A 241 26.99 10.06 -5.05
N ILE A 242 26.38 9.75 -3.91
CA ILE A 242 25.09 9.04 -3.85
C ILE A 242 23.96 10.08 -3.86
N VAL A 243 22.88 9.78 -4.58
CA VAL A 243 21.64 10.56 -4.58
C VAL A 243 20.51 9.68 -4.05
N SER A 244 19.71 10.19 -3.11
CA SER A 244 18.57 9.49 -2.53
C SER A 244 17.31 10.34 -2.52
N GLY A 245 16.13 9.71 -2.60
CA GLY A 245 14.82 10.38 -2.44
C GLY A 245 13.91 9.61 -1.49
N GLY A 246 13.05 10.31 -0.75
CA GLY A 246 12.21 9.71 0.29
C GLY A 246 10.86 10.40 0.59
N GLU A 247 10.20 9.89 1.63
CA GLU A 247 8.91 10.36 2.18
C GLU A 247 9.03 11.69 2.96
N ASP A 248 10.25 12.12 3.31
CA ASP A 248 10.50 13.41 3.99
C ASP A 248 10.50 14.62 3.05
N ARG A 249 9.94 14.45 1.84
CA ARG A 249 9.92 15.44 0.75
C ARG A 249 11.30 15.85 0.22
N THR A 250 12.39 15.20 0.62
CA THR A 250 13.74 15.58 0.19
C THR A 250 14.33 14.65 -0.87
N VAL A 251 15.18 15.22 -1.72
CA VAL A 251 16.32 14.52 -2.29
C VAL A 251 17.58 14.94 -1.53
N ARG A 252 18.47 13.99 -1.25
CA ARG A 252 19.76 14.25 -0.60
C ARG A 252 20.91 13.79 -1.49
N ILE A 253 21.96 14.59 -1.53
CA ILE A 253 23.22 14.28 -2.20
C ILE A 253 24.26 14.02 -1.10
N TRP A 254 24.91 12.87 -1.16
CA TRP A 254 25.85 12.39 -0.16
C TRP A 254 27.26 12.28 -0.74
N ARG A 255 28.25 12.76 0.02
CA ARG A 255 29.67 12.74 -0.34
C ARG A 255 30.49 12.45 0.90
N ASP A 256 31.52 11.61 0.78
CA ASP A 256 32.49 11.28 1.84
C ASP A 256 31.86 10.78 3.16
N GLY A 257 30.61 10.28 3.11
CA GLY A 257 29.82 9.83 4.25
C GLY A 257 28.80 10.84 4.80
N GLU A 258 28.83 12.10 4.34
CA GLU A 258 27.98 13.19 4.84
C GLU A 258 26.94 13.69 3.83
N CYS A 259 25.87 14.34 4.31
CA CYS A 259 24.81 14.91 3.50
C CYS A 259 25.23 16.28 2.92
N ALA A 260 26.00 16.27 1.83
CA ALA A 260 26.54 17.47 1.18
C ALA A 260 25.47 18.47 0.70
N GLN A 261 24.26 18.03 0.34
CA GLN A 261 23.14 18.93 0.01
C GLN A 261 21.77 18.26 0.20
N THR A 262 20.77 19.05 0.60
CA THR A 262 19.36 18.67 0.64
C THR A 262 18.55 19.52 -0.35
N LEU A 263 17.69 18.87 -1.14
CA LEU A 263 16.77 19.47 -2.12
C LEU A 263 15.32 19.17 -1.69
N VAL A 264 14.68 20.12 -1.04
CA VAL A 264 13.25 20.01 -0.65
C VAL A 264 12.37 20.09 -1.91
N HIS A 265 11.34 19.27 -1.99
CA HIS A 265 10.35 19.28 -3.07
C HIS A 265 8.96 19.74 -2.58
N PRO A 266 8.18 20.47 -3.41
CA PRO A 266 6.79 20.82 -3.12
C PRO A 266 5.83 19.65 -3.45
N ALA A 267 6.15 18.49 -2.89
CA ALA A 267 5.42 17.22 -3.01
C ALA A 267 5.47 16.49 -1.66
N ILE A 268 4.59 15.51 -1.43
CA ILE A 268 4.57 14.72 -0.18
C ILE A 268 5.70 13.68 -0.17
N SER A 269 6.06 13.13 -1.34
CA SER A 269 7.10 12.10 -1.45
C SER A 269 7.93 12.29 -2.72
N VAL A 270 9.23 11.99 -2.63
CA VAL A 270 10.08 11.75 -3.81
C VAL A 270 10.24 10.24 -3.98
N TRP A 271 9.56 9.69 -4.98
CA TRP A 271 9.42 8.24 -5.15
C TRP A 271 10.60 7.57 -5.84
N SER A 272 11.29 8.30 -6.71
CA SER A 272 12.34 7.76 -7.57
C SER A 272 13.34 8.85 -7.93
N VAL A 273 14.63 8.50 -7.95
CA VAL A 273 15.72 9.35 -8.44
C VAL A 273 16.53 8.61 -9.50
N SER A 274 17.06 9.33 -10.49
CA SER A 274 17.94 8.79 -11.52
C SER A 274 18.97 9.85 -11.92
N THR A 275 20.20 9.45 -12.22
CA THR A 275 21.31 10.35 -12.59
C THR A 275 21.61 10.27 -14.09
N MET A 276 21.93 11.42 -14.68
CA MET A 276 22.41 11.51 -16.06
C MET A 276 23.94 11.38 -16.14
N PRO A 277 24.50 10.95 -17.28
CA PRO A 277 25.95 10.94 -17.53
C PRO A 277 26.65 12.31 -17.42
N ASN A 278 25.93 13.44 -17.52
CA ASN A 278 26.44 14.79 -17.29
C ASN A 278 26.35 15.27 -15.82
N GLY A 279 25.90 14.40 -14.91
CA GLY A 279 25.69 14.71 -13.50
C GLY A 279 24.34 15.36 -13.15
N ASP A 280 23.42 15.59 -14.10
CA ASP A 280 22.08 16.08 -13.76
C ASP A 280 21.28 15.00 -13.01
N ILE A 281 20.43 15.43 -12.05
CA ILE A 281 19.60 14.56 -11.21
C ILE A 281 18.14 14.68 -11.65
N VAL A 282 17.50 13.57 -11.99
CA VAL A 282 16.06 13.48 -12.29
C VAL A 282 15.32 12.93 -11.08
N THR A 283 14.18 13.54 -10.74
CA THR A 283 13.33 13.12 -9.61
C THR A 283 11.88 12.89 -10.08
N GLY A 284 11.25 11.84 -9.56
CA GLY A 284 9.83 11.53 -9.76
C GLY A 284 9.06 11.70 -8.45
N CYS A 285 8.05 12.57 -8.46
CA CYS A 285 7.39 13.04 -7.24
C CYS A 285 5.91 12.63 -7.13
N SER A 286 5.38 12.66 -5.91
CA SER A 286 4.00 12.33 -5.57
C SER A 286 2.95 13.34 -6.08
N ASP A 287 3.39 14.48 -6.62
CA ASP A 287 2.56 15.56 -7.18
C ASP A 287 2.29 15.39 -8.69
N GLY A 288 2.79 14.31 -9.31
CA GLY A 288 2.70 14.06 -10.75
C GLY A 288 3.73 14.84 -11.58
N VAL A 289 4.77 15.39 -10.96
CA VAL A 289 5.79 16.18 -11.64
C VAL A 289 7.12 15.43 -11.68
N VAL A 290 7.78 15.47 -12.84
CA VAL A 290 9.20 15.10 -12.97
C VAL A 290 10.03 16.38 -12.85
N ARG A 291 11.11 16.38 -12.08
CA ARG A 291 12.02 17.52 -11.97
C ARG A 291 13.44 17.11 -12.34
N ILE A 292 14.20 18.04 -12.91
CA ILE A 292 15.61 17.85 -13.25
C ILE A 292 16.41 18.93 -12.53
N PHE A 293 17.45 18.54 -11.82
CA PHE A 293 18.38 19.43 -11.13
C PHE A 293 19.77 19.31 -11.73
N THR A 294 20.52 20.39 -11.72
CA THR A 294 21.87 20.49 -12.28
C THR A 294 22.80 21.21 -11.32
N ALA A 295 24.08 20.83 -11.29
CA ALA A 295 25.14 21.61 -10.64
C ALA A 295 25.80 22.62 -11.61
N GLU A 296 25.46 22.57 -12.90
CA GLU A 296 26.02 23.45 -13.94
C GLU A 296 25.15 24.69 -14.12
N GLU A 297 25.70 25.85 -13.79
CA GLU A 297 24.98 27.13 -13.79
C GLU A 297 24.39 27.53 -15.16
N SER A 298 25.02 27.08 -16.24
CA SER A 298 24.51 27.25 -17.62
C SER A 298 23.21 26.48 -17.92
N ARG A 299 22.76 25.60 -17.02
CA ARG A 299 21.51 24.83 -17.12
C ARG A 299 20.48 25.18 -16.03
N TYR A 300 20.72 26.16 -15.15
CA TYR A 300 19.72 26.60 -14.18
C TYR A 300 18.49 27.19 -14.89
N LEU A 301 17.30 27.03 -14.29
CA LEU A 301 16.13 27.80 -14.72
C LEU A 301 16.34 29.31 -14.49
N PRO A 302 15.64 30.17 -15.26
CA PRO A 302 15.55 31.60 -15.00
C PRO A 302 15.16 31.92 -13.54
N GLY A 303 15.70 33.02 -13.00
CA GLY A 303 15.59 33.36 -11.58
C GLY A 303 14.15 33.57 -11.07
N ASP A 304 13.23 33.98 -11.94
CA ASP A 304 11.79 34.06 -11.69
C ASP A 304 11.15 32.67 -11.52
N GLN A 305 11.58 31.68 -12.31
CA GLN A 305 11.10 30.29 -12.20
C GLN A 305 11.73 29.54 -11.02
N LEU A 306 13.01 29.79 -10.72
CA LEU A 306 13.65 29.34 -9.47
C LEU A 306 12.90 29.91 -8.27
N LYS A 307 12.60 31.21 -8.27
CA LYS A 307 11.81 31.82 -7.20
C LYS A 307 10.40 31.22 -7.14
N ALA A 308 9.71 31.01 -8.26
CA ALA A 308 8.38 30.38 -8.25
C ALA A 308 8.39 28.98 -7.65
N TYR A 309 9.47 28.21 -7.81
CA TYR A 309 9.68 26.92 -7.16
C TYR A 309 9.96 27.06 -5.64
N GLU A 310 10.78 28.03 -5.24
CA GLU A 310 11.03 28.38 -3.84
C GLU A 310 9.74 28.85 -3.13
N ASP A 311 8.93 29.70 -3.79
CA ASP A 311 7.61 30.16 -3.33
C ASP A 311 6.60 28.97 -3.28
N GLN A 312 6.69 27.99 -4.19
CA GLN A 312 5.87 26.76 -4.13
C GLN A 312 6.25 25.88 -2.92
N ILE A 313 7.54 25.78 -2.59
CA ILE A 313 7.99 25.09 -1.36
C ILE A 313 7.56 25.88 -0.13
N ALA A 314 7.73 27.21 -0.13
CA ALA A 314 7.40 28.07 1.00
C ALA A 314 5.90 28.13 1.30
N SER A 315 5.03 27.95 0.30
CA SER A 315 3.57 27.83 0.48
C SER A 315 3.10 26.43 0.91
N GLN A 316 3.95 25.41 0.79
CA GLN A 316 3.76 24.08 1.41
C GLN A 316 4.58 23.89 2.71
N ALA A 317 5.37 24.90 3.08
CA ALA A 317 5.81 25.13 4.44
C ALA A 317 4.73 25.96 5.15
N LEU A 318 4.68 25.87 6.48
CA LEU A 318 3.65 26.55 7.26
C LEU A 318 3.96 28.05 7.38
N PRO A 319 2.96 28.94 7.20
CA PRO A 319 3.11 30.35 7.55
C PRO A 319 3.52 30.49 9.02
N ALA A 320 4.53 31.32 9.31
CA ALA A 320 5.18 31.41 10.62
C ALA A 320 4.36 32.16 11.71
N GLN A 321 3.03 32.02 11.72
CA GLN A 321 2.15 32.59 12.74
C GLN A 321 2.05 31.73 14.00
N GLN A 322 3.18 31.53 14.69
CA GLN A 322 3.30 31.37 16.15
C GLN A 322 4.77 31.19 16.57
N ILE A 323 5.54 32.28 16.46
CA ILE A 323 6.77 32.46 17.23
C ILE A 323 6.49 33.61 18.21
N GLY A 324 6.78 33.40 19.50
CA GLY A 324 6.44 34.37 20.56
C GLY A 324 7.19 35.70 20.43
N ASP A 325 6.68 36.74 21.09
CA ASP A 325 7.09 38.15 20.94
C ASP A 325 8.59 38.43 21.20
N VAL A 326 9.44 38.24 20.19
CA VAL A 326 10.79 38.79 20.15
C VAL A 326 10.69 40.28 19.85
N LYS A 327 10.67 41.10 20.90
CA LYS A 327 10.58 42.55 20.78
C LYS A 327 11.80 43.11 20.05
N LYS A 328 11.57 43.83 18.95
CA LYS A 328 12.61 44.49 18.13
C LYS A 328 13.38 45.62 18.87
N SER A 329 13.02 45.91 20.12
CA SER A 329 13.77 46.75 21.06
C SER A 329 14.95 46.04 21.72
N ASP A 330 14.90 44.71 21.85
CA ASP A 330 15.75 43.95 22.78
C ASP A 330 16.94 43.27 22.06
N LEU A 331 17.12 43.58 20.77
CA LEU A 331 18.16 43.03 19.89
C LEU A 331 19.37 43.96 19.81
N PRO A 332 20.62 43.44 19.87
CA PRO A 332 21.84 44.24 19.74
C PRO A 332 22.01 44.85 18.34
N GLY A 333 22.79 45.92 18.21
CA GLY A 333 23.14 46.53 16.93
C GLY A 333 24.36 45.88 16.26
N LEU A 334 24.73 46.43 15.11
CA LEU A 334 25.82 45.93 14.25
C LEU A 334 27.18 45.88 14.96
N GLU A 335 27.39 46.68 16.01
CA GLU A 335 28.60 46.68 16.83
C GLU A 335 28.99 45.29 17.37
N VAL A 336 28.02 44.41 17.62
CA VAL A 336 28.25 43.07 18.18
C VAL A 336 28.82 42.07 17.15
N LEU A 337 28.92 42.47 15.87
CA LEU A 337 29.70 41.75 14.84
C LEU A 337 31.21 41.97 14.95
N SER A 338 31.67 42.95 15.74
CA SER A 338 33.10 43.14 16.00
C SER A 338 33.67 42.13 17.01
N GLU A 339 32.82 41.44 17.76
CA GLU A 339 33.20 40.36 18.67
C GLU A 339 33.25 39.02 17.93
N PRO A 340 34.36 38.25 17.96
CA PRO A 340 34.41 36.89 17.46
C PRO A 340 33.33 35.98 18.08
N GLY A 341 32.76 35.09 17.28
CA GLY A 341 31.82 34.07 17.78
C GLY A 341 32.51 33.04 18.67
N LYS A 342 31.78 32.54 19.68
CA LYS A 342 32.30 31.66 20.73
C LYS A 342 32.30 30.19 20.32
N LYS A 343 31.56 29.82 19.27
CA LYS A 343 31.53 28.48 18.69
C LYS A 343 31.16 28.50 17.19
N PRO A 344 31.58 27.51 16.39
CA PRO A 344 31.14 27.37 15.00
C PRO A 344 29.62 27.37 14.89
N GLY A 345 29.08 28.09 13.90
CA GLY A 345 27.65 28.11 13.61
C GLY A 345 26.77 28.87 14.62
N GLU A 346 27.37 29.55 15.61
CA GLU A 346 26.68 30.55 16.43
C GLU A 346 25.95 31.56 15.54
N VAL A 347 24.72 31.95 15.89
CA VAL A 347 23.96 32.97 15.16
C VAL A 347 23.55 34.07 16.12
N LYS A 348 23.76 35.31 15.69
CA LYS A 348 23.28 36.52 16.36
C LYS A 348 22.19 37.17 15.49
N MET A 349 21.12 37.61 16.13
CA MET A 349 20.03 38.41 15.53
C MET A 349 20.31 39.87 15.86
N ILE A 350 20.43 40.72 14.84
CA ILE A 350 21.06 42.03 14.95
C ILE A 350 20.18 43.10 14.31
N ARG A 351 20.01 44.23 14.98
CA ARG A 351 19.21 45.35 14.47
C ARG A 351 20.05 46.24 13.55
N ASN A 352 19.63 46.35 12.29
CA ASN A 352 20.16 47.29 11.31
C ASN A 352 19.05 48.28 10.90
N GLY A 353 18.97 49.39 11.63
CA GLY A 353 17.94 50.42 11.44
C GLY A 353 16.54 49.93 11.81
N GLU A 354 15.65 49.90 10.81
CA GLU A 354 14.30 49.32 10.90
C GLU A 354 14.27 47.82 10.62
N SER A 355 15.33 47.27 10.02
CA SER A 355 15.45 45.85 9.73
C SER A 355 16.15 45.09 10.87
N VAL A 356 15.85 43.80 10.97
CA VAL A 356 16.67 42.85 11.73
C VAL A 356 17.42 41.97 10.72
N GLU A 357 18.64 41.59 11.04
CA GLU A 357 19.51 40.74 10.23
C GLU A 357 19.96 39.53 11.03
N ALA A 358 20.09 38.38 10.36
CA ALA A 358 20.66 37.18 10.95
C ALA A 358 22.09 37.01 10.42
N HIS A 359 23.04 36.80 11.34
CA HIS A 359 24.47 36.61 11.02
C HIS A 359 24.99 35.36 11.71
N GLN A 360 25.77 34.53 11.01
CA GLN A 360 26.35 33.29 11.50
C GLN A 360 27.87 33.36 11.60
N TRP A 361 28.45 32.84 12.68
CA TRP A 361 29.89 32.75 12.84
C TRP A 361 30.47 31.56 12.06
N ASP A 362 31.26 31.87 11.04
CA ASP A 362 32.13 30.90 10.39
C ASP A 362 33.51 30.91 11.07
N SER A 363 33.89 29.76 11.61
CA SER A 363 35.18 29.56 12.27
C SER A 363 36.32 29.18 11.31
N ALA A 364 36.01 28.82 10.06
CA ALA A 364 37.03 28.60 9.03
C ALA A 364 37.56 29.94 8.49
N THR A 365 36.69 30.93 8.25
CA THR A 365 37.09 32.29 7.86
C THR A 365 37.29 33.26 9.04
N SER A 366 36.94 32.85 10.28
CA SER A 366 36.94 33.70 11.48
C SER A 366 36.14 35.00 11.28
N SER A 367 34.95 34.89 10.70
CA SER A 367 34.11 36.03 10.35
C SER A 367 32.63 35.75 10.52
N TRP A 368 31.85 36.82 10.74
CA TRP A 368 30.39 36.74 10.70
C TRP A 368 29.91 36.84 9.26
N GLN A 369 29.21 35.82 8.79
CA GLN A 369 28.57 35.76 7.49
C GLN A 369 27.10 36.13 7.62
N LYS A 370 26.62 37.09 6.81
CA LYS A 370 25.21 37.48 6.81
C LYS A 370 24.36 36.38 6.16
N ILE A 371 23.48 35.75 6.94
CA ILE A 371 22.61 34.65 6.48
C ILE A 371 21.20 35.13 6.09
N GLY A 372 20.81 36.37 6.39
CA GLY A 372 19.58 36.96 5.83
C GLY A 372 19.11 38.27 6.47
N ASN A 373 18.07 38.85 5.88
CA ASN A 373 17.23 39.88 6.51
C ASN A 373 16.01 39.19 7.13
N VAL A 374 15.64 39.62 8.33
CA VAL A 374 14.47 39.14 9.07
C VAL A 374 13.34 40.15 8.89
N VAL A 375 12.53 39.92 7.86
CA VAL A 375 11.16 40.45 7.78
C VAL A 375 10.21 39.51 8.50
N ASP A 376 9.08 40.04 8.99
CA ASP A 376 8.06 39.22 9.63
C ASP A 376 7.50 38.22 8.59
N ALA A 377 7.68 36.93 8.87
CA ALA A 377 7.66 35.81 7.92
C ALA A 377 8.76 35.84 6.84
N VAL A 378 9.92 35.23 7.14
CA VAL A 378 10.26 33.83 6.78
C VAL A 378 11.42 33.38 7.67
N GLY A 379 11.32 32.22 8.34
CA GLY A 379 12.39 31.75 9.23
C GLY A 379 12.01 30.66 10.24
N ALA A 380 11.57 29.50 9.77
CA ALA A 380 11.26 28.33 10.61
C ALA A 380 11.93 27.06 10.05
N GLY A 381 13.26 27.10 9.91
CA GLY A 381 14.07 26.03 9.30
C GLY A 381 15.28 25.58 10.13
N ARG A 382 15.38 25.99 11.40
CA ARG A 382 16.42 25.49 12.30
C ARG A 382 15.93 24.23 13.02
N LYS A 383 16.08 23.09 12.34
CA LYS A 383 16.01 21.78 13.00
C LYS A 383 17.03 21.73 14.15
N GLN A 384 16.61 21.13 15.26
CA GLN A 384 17.42 20.92 16.45
C GLN A 384 18.17 19.58 16.30
N LEU A 385 19.49 19.63 16.46
CA LEU A 385 20.34 18.44 16.40
C LEU A 385 20.26 17.69 17.74
N TYR A 386 19.76 16.46 17.71
CA TYR A 386 19.67 15.57 18.86
C TYR A 386 20.18 14.18 18.44
N GLU A 387 21.20 13.67 19.15
CA GLU A 387 21.87 12.39 18.86
C GLU A 387 22.33 12.23 17.40
N GLY A 388 22.82 13.31 16.79
CA GLY A 388 23.29 13.31 15.40
C GLY A 388 22.18 13.29 14.35
N LYS A 389 20.91 13.41 14.73
CA LYS A 389 19.77 13.53 13.82
C LYS A 389 19.06 14.86 14.00
N GLU A 390 18.54 15.41 12.91
CA GLU A 390 17.89 16.73 12.87
C GLU A 390 16.37 16.61 13.01
N TYR A 391 15.78 17.36 13.95
CA TYR A 391 14.33 17.35 14.23
C TYR A 391 13.76 18.76 14.25
N ASP A 392 12.58 18.99 13.66
CA ASP A 392 11.94 20.32 13.69
C ASP A 392 11.69 20.82 15.13
N TYR A 393 11.35 19.90 16.03
CA TYR A 393 11.21 20.13 17.46
C TYR A 393 11.97 19.07 18.26
N VAL A 394 12.60 19.48 19.36
CA VAL A 394 13.00 18.58 20.44
C VAL A 394 12.43 19.15 21.74
N PHE A 395 11.31 18.59 22.19
CA PHE A 395 10.62 19.04 23.39
C PHE A 395 11.29 18.51 24.66
N ASP A 396 11.15 19.24 25.76
CA ASP A 396 11.39 18.74 27.11
C ASP A 396 10.07 18.19 27.68
N VAL A 397 10.11 16.97 28.20
CA VAL A 397 8.94 16.25 28.74
C VAL A 397 9.23 15.81 30.17
N ASP A 398 8.57 16.46 31.13
CA ASP A 398 8.60 16.10 32.55
C ASP A 398 7.67 14.91 32.81
N VAL A 399 8.23 13.72 33.06
CA VAL A 399 7.45 12.48 33.23
C VAL A 399 7.22 12.11 34.71
N GLN A 400 8.08 12.58 35.62
CA GLN A 400 7.99 12.33 37.06
C GLN A 400 8.46 13.56 37.86
N GLU A 401 7.74 13.89 38.94
CA GLU A 401 8.04 15.05 39.78
C GLU A 401 9.41 14.90 40.46
N GLY A 402 10.33 15.83 40.17
CA GLY A 402 11.70 15.85 40.70
C GLY A 402 12.76 15.15 39.84
N MET A 403 12.40 14.52 38.72
CA MET A 403 13.36 13.98 37.73
C MET A 403 13.69 15.02 36.64
N PRO A 404 14.86 14.94 35.97
CA PRO A 404 15.17 15.81 34.84
C PRO A 404 14.24 15.56 33.63
N PRO A 405 13.88 16.58 32.85
CA PRO A 405 13.06 16.43 31.66
C PRO A 405 13.70 15.51 30.61
N LEU A 406 12.88 14.68 29.97
CA LEU A 406 13.29 13.79 28.90
C LEU A 406 13.09 14.45 27.53
N LYS A 407 14.07 14.31 26.65
CA LYS A 407 14.04 14.90 25.31
C LYS A 407 13.17 14.09 24.35
N LEU A 408 12.13 14.72 23.79
CA LEU A 408 11.24 14.14 22.77
C LEU A 408 11.52 14.80 21.40
N PRO A 409 12.27 14.13 20.51
CA PRO A 409 12.47 14.58 19.13
C PRO A 409 11.23 14.30 18.25
N TYR A 410 10.78 15.32 17.52
CA TYR A 410 9.60 15.30 16.65
C TYR A 410 9.84 16.15 15.39
N ASN A 411 9.40 15.68 14.22
CA ASN A 411 9.31 16.50 13.01
C ASN A 411 7.84 16.86 12.71
N VAL A 412 7.57 18.02 12.11
CA VAL A 412 6.21 18.43 11.74
C VAL A 412 5.63 17.53 10.64
N ASP A 413 6.50 16.88 9.87
CA ASP A 413 6.13 15.87 8.89
C ASP A 413 5.98 14.47 9.49
N GLU A 414 6.17 14.24 10.79
CA GLU A 414 5.96 12.93 11.42
C GLU A 414 4.51 12.76 11.93
N ASN A 415 4.08 11.53 12.23
CA ASN A 415 2.83 11.27 12.95
C ASN A 415 3.08 11.38 14.48
N PRO A 416 2.33 12.21 15.23
CA PRO A 416 2.44 12.32 16.69
C PRO A 416 2.42 10.97 17.42
N TYR A 417 1.57 10.01 17.00
CA TYR A 417 1.51 8.67 17.60
C TYR A 417 2.80 7.89 17.38
N THR A 418 3.44 8.01 16.21
CA THR A 418 4.70 7.33 15.90
C THR A 418 5.86 7.92 16.71
N ALA A 419 5.93 9.25 16.81
CA ALA A 419 6.94 9.93 17.60
C ALA A 419 6.78 9.68 19.11
N ALA A 420 5.55 9.71 19.63
CA ALA A 420 5.22 9.37 21.00
C ALA A 420 5.56 7.90 21.32
N GLN A 421 5.21 6.96 20.42
CA GLN A 421 5.57 5.55 20.57
C GLN A 421 7.09 5.34 20.57
N ARG A 422 7.83 5.98 19.66
CA ARG A 422 9.29 5.96 19.62
C ARG A 422 9.90 6.48 20.93
N PHE A 423 9.39 7.62 21.42
CA PHE A 423 9.84 8.23 22.67
C PHE A 423 9.62 7.30 23.87
N LEU A 424 8.41 6.77 24.03
CA LEU A 424 8.09 5.87 25.14
C LEU A 424 8.90 4.56 25.09
N GLN A 425 9.08 3.97 23.90
CA GLN A 425 9.94 2.78 23.75
C GLN A 425 11.41 3.08 24.09
N LYS A 426 11.94 4.21 23.61
CA LYS A 426 13.35 4.59 23.82
C LYS A 426 13.67 4.91 25.29
N GLN A 427 12.72 5.51 26.02
CA GLN A 427 12.86 5.87 27.42
C GLN A 427 12.37 4.76 28.39
N GLU A 428 12.06 3.57 27.87
CA GLU A 428 11.50 2.41 28.60
C GLU A 428 10.20 2.73 29.40
N LEU A 429 9.44 3.72 28.95
CA LEU A 429 8.24 4.22 29.62
C LEU A 429 6.97 3.42 29.27
N PRO A 430 6.02 3.28 30.21
CA PRO A 430 4.74 2.61 29.96
C PRO A 430 3.94 3.18 28.78
N MET A 431 3.42 2.31 27.92
CA MET A 431 2.57 2.69 26.78
C MET A 431 1.21 3.30 27.18
N THR A 432 0.87 3.30 28.47
CA THR A 432 -0.29 4.05 29.00
C THR A 432 -0.16 5.55 28.79
N TYR A 433 1.07 6.08 28.72
CA TYR A 433 1.34 7.49 28.45
C TYR A 433 1.20 7.88 26.96
N LEU A 434 0.88 6.94 26.06
CA LEU A 434 0.87 7.21 24.61
C LEU A 434 -0.08 8.35 24.24
N ASP A 435 -1.34 8.29 24.66
CA ASP A 435 -2.35 9.33 24.36
C ASP A 435 -2.04 10.67 25.06
N GLU A 436 -1.30 10.66 26.17
CA GLU A 436 -0.86 11.86 26.88
C GLU A 436 0.32 12.55 26.17
N VAL A 437 1.33 11.77 25.78
CA VAL A 437 2.48 12.26 25.00
C VAL A 437 2.04 12.70 23.60
N VAL A 438 1.07 12.02 22.98
CA VAL A 438 0.43 12.48 21.73
C VAL A 438 -0.26 13.82 21.94
N ARG A 439 -1.14 13.96 22.95
CA ARG A 439 -1.79 15.24 23.25
C ARG A 439 -0.78 16.34 23.59
N PHE A 440 0.35 16.00 24.21
CA PHE A 440 1.44 16.93 24.45
C PHE A 440 2.08 17.40 23.14
N ILE A 441 2.41 16.50 22.21
CA ILE A 441 2.90 16.86 20.87
C ILE A 441 1.85 17.73 20.16
N GLU A 442 0.62 17.21 19.98
CA GLU A 442 -0.49 17.89 19.31
C GLU A 442 -0.74 19.28 19.88
N LYS A 443 -0.78 19.44 21.21
CA LYS A 443 -0.97 20.75 21.88
C LYS A 443 0.16 21.73 21.58
N ASN A 444 1.42 21.26 21.59
CA ASN A 444 2.58 22.09 21.25
C ASN A 444 2.77 22.29 19.73
N THR A 445 1.93 21.67 18.89
CA THR A 445 1.94 21.80 17.42
C THR A 445 0.57 22.19 16.84
N SER A 446 -0.37 22.65 17.67
CA SER A 446 -1.82 22.72 17.31
C SER A 446 -2.21 23.83 16.33
N GLY A 447 -1.26 24.62 15.83
CA GLY A 447 -1.45 25.52 14.68
C GLY A 447 -1.49 24.81 13.32
N VAL A 448 -1.26 23.49 13.27
CA VAL A 448 -1.02 22.74 12.03
C VAL A 448 -2.22 21.87 11.65
N ASN A 449 -2.99 22.30 10.64
CA ASN A 449 -4.03 21.50 10.00
C ASN A 449 -3.67 21.24 8.52
N ILE A 450 -2.95 20.14 8.26
CA ILE A 450 -2.61 19.69 6.91
C ILE A 450 -3.53 18.50 6.54
N GLY A 451 -4.49 18.74 5.65
CA GLY A 451 -5.25 17.67 4.96
C GLY A 451 -6.21 16.85 5.83
N GLY A 452 -7.39 17.41 6.15
CA GLY A 452 -8.42 16.69 6.89
C GLY A 452 -9.20 15.64 6.07
N GLY A 453 -8.89 14.35 6.28
CA GLY A 453 -9.84 13.24 6.08
C GLY A 453 -9.59 12.27 4.91
N GLY A 454 -9.54 10.96 5.21
CA GLY A 454 -9.59 9.88 4.22
C GLY A 454 -8.85 8.60 4.65
N ASN A 455 -9.59 7.48 4.79
CA ASN A 455 -9.14 6.10 5.07
C ASN A 455 -7.62 5.79 5.17
N GLN A 456 -7.20 5.22 6.31
CA GLN A 456 -5.89 4.58 6.49
C GLN A 456 -5.71 3.34 5.60
N PHE A 457 -5.21 3.52 4.39
CA PHE A 457 -4.66 2.42 3.60
C PHE A 457 -3.25 2.09 4.12
N ALA A 458 -3.13 0.99 4.87
CA ALA A 458 -1.84 0.41 5.22
C ALA A 458 -1.44 -0.60 4.14
N ASP A 459 -0.19 -0.54 3.66
CA ASP A 459 0.37 -1.57 2.79
C ASP A 459 0.53 -2.89 3.56
N PRO A 460 -0.15 -3.99 3.16
CA PRO A 460 -0.09 -5.27 3.86
C PRO A 460 1.31 -5.90 3.90
N PHE A 461 2.25 -5.44 3.07
CA PHE A 461 3.57 -6.04 2.89
C PHE A 461 4.74 -5.16 3.36
N THR A 462 4.48 -4.04 4.05
CA THR A 462 5.53 -3.26 4.74
C THR A 462 5.18 -2.88 6.17
N GLY A 463 3.91 -3.01 6.59
CA GLY A 463 3.50 -2.89 8.00
C GLY A 463 3.59 -1.49 8.62
N ALA A 464 4.01 -0.49 7.86
CA ALA A 464 4.20 0.89 8.32
C ALA A 464 3.41 1.87 7.43
N SER A 465 2.60 2.72 8.06
CA SER A 465 1.64 3.58 7.34
C SER A 465 2.24 4.91 6.89
N ARG A 466 2.80 4.97 5.68
CA ARG A 466 2.86 6.25 4.93
C ARG A 466 3.00 6.14 3.41
N TYR A 467 1.87 6.31 2.74
CA TYR A 467 1.58 7.40 1.79
C TYR A 467 0.12 7.22 1.34
N GLN A 468 -0.65 8.30 1.21
CA GLN A 468 -2.02 8.25 0.69
C GLN A 468 -2.14 9.19 -0.51
N PRO A 469 -2.55 8.70 -1.70
CA PRO A 469 -2.71 9.54 -2.87
C PRO A 469 -3.87 10.52 -2.66
N ALA A 470 -3.62 11.80 -2.93
CA ALA A 470 -4.67 12.81 -2.93
C ALA A 470 -5.70 12.48 -4.01
N GLN A 471 -6.98 12.39 -3.64
CA GLN A 471 -8.06 12.33 -4.62
C GLN A 471 -8.16 13.70 -5.30
N SER A 472 -8.05 13.72 -6.63
CA SER A 472 -8.12 14.94 -7.42
C SER A 472 -9.51 15.58 -7.30
N ALA A 473 -9.62 16.67 -6.54
CA ALA A 473 -10.86 17.40 -6.35
C ALA A 473 -11.33 18.01 -7.69
N SER A 474 -12.41 17.49 -8.25
CA SER A 474 -13.02 18.03 -9.47
C SER A 474 -13.70 19.36 -9.17
N MET A 475 -13.06 20.48 -9.53
CA MET A 475 -13.70 21.80 -9.48
C MET A 475 -14.83 21.89 -10.52
N GLY A 476 -16.06 21.61 -10.08
CA GLY A 476 -17.28 21.80 -10.86
C GLY A 476 -17.68 23.27 -10.99
N GLY A 477 -16.85 24.07 -11.66
CA GLY A 477 -17.20 25.43 -12.06
C GLY A 477 -18.14 25.41 -13.27
N GLY A 478 -19.43 25.68 -13.05
CA GLY A 478 -20.43 25.68 -14.11
C GLY A 478 -20.44 26.97 -14.94
N SER A 479 -20.36 26.83 -16.26
CA SER A 479 -20.80 27.85 -17.22
C SER A 479 -21.41 27.18 -18.45
N GLU A 480 -22.51 27.74 -18.94
CA GLU A 480 -23.21 27.23 -20.12
C GLU A 480 -22.47 27.62 -21.41
N PHE A 481 -22.43 26.73 -22.39
CA PHE A 481 -22.46 27.14 -23.80
C PHE A 481 -23.21 26.10 -24.63
N ALA A 482 -24.10 26.57 -25.50
CA ALA A 482 -25.05 25.73 -26.22
C ALA A 482 -24.49 25.17 -27.54
N ASP A 483 -24.91 23.94 -27.89
CA ASP A 483 -24.71 23.32 -29.20
C ASP A 483 -25.54 24.05 -30.28
N PRO A 484 -24.91 24.57 -31.35
CA PRO A 484 -25.59 25.33 -32.38
C PRO A 484 -25.77 24.59 -33.72
N PHE A 485 -26.09 23.29 -33.80
CA PHE A 485 -26.79 22.76 -35.00
C PHE A 485 -27.79 21.61 -34.81
N THR A 486 -29.04 21.88 -35.24
CA THR A 486 -30.19 20.97 -35.37
C THR A 486 -30.85 20.50 -34.07
N GLY A 487 -32.19 20.42 -34.05
CA GLY A 487 -32.92 20.10 -32.82
C GLY A 487 -34.29 19.46 -33.00
N ALA A 488 -34.78 18.91 -31.88
CA ALA A 488 -36.16 18.58 -31.53
C ALA A 488 -36.96 17.50 -32.30
N SER A 489 -37.41 16.51 -31.51
CA SER A 489 -38.69 15.74 -31.62
C SER A 489 -38.88 14.61 -32.67
N ARG A 490 -38.98 13.38 -32.13
CA ARG A 490 -40.11 12.41 -32.27
C ARG A 490 -40.67 12.06 -33.67
N TYR A 491 -40.70 10.76 -34.03
CA TYR A 491 -41.93 9.93 -33.99
C TYR A 491 -41.69 8.39 -34.20
N ARG A 492 -42.75 7.61 -34.46
CA ARG A 492 -42.89 6.13 -34.31
C ARG A 492 -42.49 5.27 -35.53
N ALA A 493 -42.28 3.97 -35.31
CA ALA A 493 -42.39 2.87 -36.31
C ALA A 493 -43.85 2.46 -36.60
N PRO A 494 -44.15 1.66 -37.66
CA PRO A 494 -44.34 0.20 -37.49
C PRO A 494 -44.03 -0.68 -38.75
N GLY A 495 -44.14 -2.02 -38.64
CA GLY A 495 -44.18 -2.97 -39.81
C GLY A 495 -43.71 -4.40 -39.48
N SER A 496 -44.22 -5.45 -40.16
CA SER A 496 -43.96 -6.88 -39.83
C SER A 496 -44.22 -7.91 -40.97
N THR A 497 -43.93 -9.21 -40.72
CA THR A 497 -44.27 -10.46 -41.48
C THR A 497 -43.39 -10.85 -42.69
N THR A 498 -43.27 -12.12 -43.17
CA THR A 498 -43.14 -13.50 -42.56
C THR A 498 -42.76 -14.59 -43.63
N HIS A 499 -42.16 -15.72 -43.20
CA HIS A 499 -42.25 -17.11 -43.78
C HIS A 499 -41.38 -17.60 -44.99
N PRO A 500 -41.13 -18.95 -45.17
CA PRO A 500 -39.81 -19.50 -45.60
C PRO A 500 -39.76 -20.57 -46.78
N PRO A 501 -39.35 -21.89 -46.66
CA PRO A 501 -38.16 -22.41 -47.39
C PRO A 501 -38.23 -23.83 -48.08
N PRO A 502 -37.22 -24.19 -48.92
CA PRO A 502 -36.83 -25.59 -49.21
C PRO A 502 -35.31 -25.88 -49.00
N SER A 503 -34.77 -27.04 -49.44
CA SER A 503 -33.45 -27.59 -48.99
C SER A 503 -32.68 -28.50 -49.99
N SER A 504 -31.36 -28.69 -49.74
CA SER A 504 -30.50 -29.90 -49.97
C SER A 504 -30.18 -30.48 -51.38
N ILE A 505 -28.91 -30.92 -51.61
CA ILE A 505 -28.45 -32.24 -52.15
C ILE A 505 -26.91 -32.23 -52.41
N SER A 506 -26.22 -33.39 -52.34
CA SER A 506 -24.81 -33.59 -52.78
C SER A 506 -24.51 -35.06 -53.16
N PRO A 507 -23.67 -35.32 -54.19
CA PRO A 507 -22.92 -36.59 -54.24
C PRO A 507 -21.52 -36.55 -54.93
N GLY A 508 -20.62 -37.49 -54.58
CA GLY A 508 -19.63 -38.07 -55.51
C GLY A 508 -18.12 -37.87 -55.23
N ASP A 509 -17.38 -38.99 -55.11
CA ASP A 509 -15.91 -39.16 -55.15
C ASP A 509 -15.58 -40.26 -56.19
N PRO A 510 -14.44 -40.20 -56.92
CA PRO A 510 -13.48 -41.31 -56.77
C PRO A 510 -11.97 -40.98 -56.96
N TRP A 511 -11.17 -41.31 -55.93
CA TRP A 511 -9.89 -42.05 -55.99
C TRP A 511 -8.58 -41.35 -56.51
N THR A 512 -7.63 -41.06 -55.60
CA THR A 512 -6.27 -41.69 -55.47
C THR A 512 -5.24 -40.85 -54.68
N GLY A 513 -4.30 -41.53 -53.99
CA GLY A 513 -2.95 -41.01 -53.66
C GLY A 513 -2.81 -40.01 -52.50
N ALA A 514 -2.51 -40.50 -51.29
CA ALA A 514 -2.36 -39.65 -50.11
C ALA A 514 -0.94 -39.09 -49.89
N SER A 515 -0.81 -37.78 -49.58
CA SER A 515 -0.01 -37.30 -48.43
C SER A 515 -0.02 -35.78 -48.19
N ARG A 516 -0.30 -35.41 -46.92
CA ARG A 516 0.01 -34.15 -46.21
C ARG A 516 -0.77 -32.87 -46.58
N TYR A 517 -0.87 -32.00 -45.57
CA TYR A 517 -1.75 -30.83 -45.49
C TYR A 517 -1.06 -29.52 -45.92
N SER A 518 -1.85 -28.63 -46.51
CA SER A 518 -1.61 -27.17 -46.52
C SER A 518 -2.93 -26.44 -46.30
N GLN A 519 -2.98 -25.46 -45.39
CA GLN A 519 -4.17 -24.63 -45.15
C GLN A 519 -3.97 -23.23 -45.76
N THR A 520 -4.96 -22.73 -46.50
CA THR A 520 -5.01 -21.33 -46.95
C THR A 520 -6.44 -20.79 -47.02
N SER A 521 -6.62 -19.59 -46.44
CA SER A 521 -7.61 -18.54 -46.77
C SER A 521 -9.12 -18.86 -46.84
N SER A 522 -9.87 -18.12 -46.00
CA SER A 522 -11.30 -17.79 -46.19
C SER A 522 -11.49 -16.27 -46.18
N PRO A 523 -12.52 -15.71 -46.86
CA PRO A 523 -12.69 -14.25 -47.07
C PRO A 523 -13.26 -13.49 -45.85
N PRO A 524 -13.24 -12.13 -45.84
CA PRO A 524 -13.42 -11.33 -44.63
C PRO A 524 -14.87 -11.16 -44.17
N ILE A 525 -15.03 -10.99 -42.85
CA ILE A 525 -16.30 -10.64 -42.18
C ILE A 525 -16.31 -9.15 -41.85
N ILE A 526 -17.42 -8.47 -42.16
CA ILE A 526 -17.63 -7.05 -41.85
C ILE A 526 -17.88 -6.88 -40.33
N PRO A 527 -17.16 -6.00 -39.61
CA PRO A 527 -17.39 -5.79 -38.18
C PRO A 527 -18.77 -5.17 -37.90
N GLN A 528 -19.57 -5.83 -37.07
CA GLN A 528 -20.65 -5.16 -36.32
C GLN A 528 -20.06 -4.55 -35.03
N PRO A 529 -20.61 -3.44 -34.51
CA PRO A 529 -20.15 -2.83 -33.27
C PRO A 529 -20.42 -3.76 -32.08
N MET A 530 -19.39 -4.45 -31.60
CA MET A 530 -19.49 -5.35 -30.46
C MET A 530 -19.64 -4.56 -29.16
N THR A 531 -20.83 -4.61 -28.56
CA THR A 531 -21.02 -4.17 -27.17
C THR A 531 -20.28 -5.12 -26.23
N SER A 532 -19.45 -4.57 -25.34
CA SER A 532 -18.69 -5.36 -24.38
C SER A 532 -19.63 -5.97 -23.33
N ALA A 533 -19.90 -7.27 -23.41
CA ALA A 533 -20.67 -7.99 -22.41
C ALA A 533 -19.94 -7.95 -21.05
N ARG A 534 -20.52 -7.28 -20.06
CA ARG A 534 -19.96 -7.22 -18.70
C ARG A 534 -19.94 -8.62 -18.08
N SER A 535 -18.83 -8.97 -17.42
CA SER A 535 -18.69 -10.24 -16.70
C SER A 535 -19.60 -10.25 -15.47
N LYS A 536 -20.50 -11.23 -15.39
CA LYS A 536 -21.41 -11.39 -14.24
C LYS A 536 -20.66 -11.76 -12.96
N VAL A 537 -21.05 -11.17 -11.84
CA VAL A 537 -20.55 -11.43 -10.50
C VAL A 537 -21.37 -12.49 -9.77
N VAL A 538 -22.69 -12.54 -10.01
CA VAL A 538 -23.61 -13.47 -9.32
C VAL A 538 -23.86 -14.70 -10.22
N PRO A 539 -23.68 -15.95 -9.73
CA PRO A 539 -23.39 -16.34 -8.35
C PRO A 539 -21.89 -16.35 -8.01
N MET A 540 -21.53 -15.72 -6.89
CA MET A 540 -20.19 -15.80 -6.30
C MET A 540 -20.09 -17.05 -5.42
N ARG A 541 -19.19 -17.99 -5.77
CA ARG A 541 -19.13 -19.33 -5.13
C ARG A 541 -18.00 -19.48 -4.10
N ASP A 542 -17.07 -18.55 -4.08
CA ASP A 542 -15.90 -18.58 -3.19
C ASP A 542 -16.15 -17.73 -1.94
N ALA A 543 -15.87 -18.31 -0.77
CA ALA A 543 -16.00 -17.65 0.52
C ALA A 543 -14.76 -16.81 0.82
N LEU A 544 -14.95 -15.63 1.43
CA LEU A 544 -13.85 -14.78 1.88
C LEU A 544 -13.25 -15.30 3.20
N SER A 545 -12.03 -14.89 3.53
CA SER A 545 -11.33 -15.35 4.72
C SER A 545 -10.65 -14.23 5.51
N PHE A 546 -10.65 -14.36 6.84
CA PHE A 546 -9.86 -13.56 7.76
C PHE A 546 -8.73 -14.42 8.34
N ARG A 547 -7.72 -14.70 7.50
CA ARG A 547 -6.55 -15.57 7.80
C ARG A 547 -5.29 -14.79 8.17
N GLN A 548 -5.27 -13.48 7.93
CA GLN A 548 -4.13 -12.59 8.16
C GLN A 548 -3.95 -12.30 9.66
N ALA A 549 -2.71 -12.34 10.15
CA ALA A 549 -2.33 -11.98 11.52
C ALA A 549 -0.81 -11.79 11.65
N ASN A 550 -0.36 -10.98 12.63
CA ASN A 550 1.02 -11.01 13.09
C ASN A 550 1.15 -12.05 14.22
N VAL A 551 1.50 -13.27 13.86
CA VAL A 551 1.54 -14.43 14.78
C VAL A 551 2.52 -14.21 15.92
N SER A 552 3.69 -13.62 15.64
CA SER A 552 4.73 -13.34 16.65
C SER A 552 4.26 -12.32 17.67
N ALA A 553 3.71 -11.17 17.23
CA ALA A 553 3.19 -10.16 18.16
C ALA A 553 2.03 -10.70 19.03
N MET A 554 1.16 -11.53 18.46
CA MET A 554 0.08 -12.21 19.17
C MET A 554 0.62 -13.20 20.23
N GLN A 555 1.66 -13.98 19.91
CA GLN A 555 2.33 -14.88 20.85
C GLN A 555 3.00 -14.13 21.99
N THR A 556 3.82 -13.12 21.68
CA THR A 556 4.49 -12.27 22.68
C THR A 556 3.47 -11.62 23.62
N LYS A 557 2.35 -11.11 23.10
CA LYS A 557 1.32 -10.47 23.94
C LYS A 557 0.58 -11.47 24.84
N LEU A 558 0.28 -12.66 24.34
CA LEU A 558 -0.35 -13.72 25.13
C LEU A 558 0.56 -14.18 26.27
N HIS A 559 1.85 -14.40 26.01
CA HIS A 559 2.84 -14.73 27.05
C HIS A 559 3.04 -13.59 28.05
N GLN A 560 3.04 -12.32 27.62
CA GLN A 560 3.14 -11.16 28.51
C GLN A 560 1.95 -11.10 29.49
N ILE A 561 0.73 -11.30 29.01
CA ILE A 561 -0.48 -11.36 29.85
C ILE A 561 -0.37 -12.53 30.83
N ASN A 562 0.02 -13.71 30.34
CA ASN A 562 0.19 -14.89 31.17
C ASN A 562 1.19 -14.70 32.32
N GLU A 563 2.33 -14.06 32.04
CA GLU A 563 3.34 -13.81 33.06
C GLU A 563 2.90 -12.72 34.05
N SER A 564 2.17 -11.70 33.58
CA SER A 564 1.52 -10.72 34.46
C SER A 564 0.59 -11.41 35.46
N LEU A 565 -0.31 -12.27 34.97
CA LEU A 565 -1.21 -13.08 35.81
C LEU A 565 -0.42 -13.95 36.79
N ARG A 566 0.64 -14.62 36.33
CA ARG A 566 1.49 -15.48 37.17
C ARG A 566 2.22 -14.71 38.28
N SER A 567 2.67 -13.50 37.99
CA SER A 567 3.49 -12.68 38.91
C SER A 567 2.70 -12.08 40.07
N GLU A 568 1.40 -11.83 39.88
CA GLU A 568 0.49 -11.32 40.91
C GLU A 568 -0.09 -12.45 41.76
N ILE A 569 0.10 -12.39 43.08
CA ILE A 569 -0.47 -13.39 44.01
C ILE A 569 -1.99 -13.54 43.81
N SER A 570 -2.70 -12.42 43.59
CA SER A 570 -4.15 -12.34 43.40
C SER A 570 -4.68 -12.95 42.09
N THR A 571 -3.88 -13.04 41.03
CA THR A 571 -4.32 -13.55 39.71
C THR A 571 -3.52 -14.77 39.22
N SER A 572 -2.54 -15.22 40.01
CA SER A 572 -1.68 -16.39 39.75
C SER A 572 -2.44 -17.67 39.37
N SER A 573 -3.58 -17.92 40.00
CA SER A 573 -4.47 -19.06 39.74
C SER A 573 -5.19 -19.01 38.37
N LEU A 574 -5.15 -17.88 37.67
CA LEU A 574 -5.72 -17.71 36.33
C LEU A 574 -4.71 -18.01 35.22
N SER A 575 -3.40 -17.95 35.51
CA SER A 575 -2.32 -18.19 34.55
C SER A 575 -2.35 -19.60 33.92
N MET A 576 -1.68 -19.78 32.79
CA MET A 576 -1.62 -21.06 32.06
C MET A 576 -0.88 -22.13 32.84
N TYR A 577 -1.50 -23.31 32.92
CA TYR A 577 -0.87 -24.55 33.35
C TYR A 577 0.17 -25.01 32.31
N PRO A 578 1.23 -25.75 32.69
CA PRO A 578 2.29 -26.16 31.76
C PRO A 578 1.82 -26.90 30.49
N GLN A 579 0.72 -27.67 30.60
CA GLN A 579 0.12 -28.36 29.45
C GLN A 579 -0.61 -27.41 28.49
N GLU A 580 -1.24 -26.36 29.00
CA GLU A 580 -1.87 -25.32 28.16
C GLU A 580 -0.79 -24.52 27.44
N VAL A 581 0.32 -24.18 28.11
CA VAL A 581 1.47 -23.50 27.46
C VAL A 581 1.98 -24.33 26.27
N SER A 582 2.23 -25.64 26.44
CA SER A 582 2.63 -26.53 25.33
C SER A 582 1.64 -26.50 24.17
N LEU A 583 0.34 -26.66 24.44
CA LEU A 583 -0.70 -26.68 23.41
C LEU A 583 -0.85 -25.33 22.69
N ILE A 584 -0.63 -24.21 23.40
CA ILE A 584 -0.69 -22.87 22.83
C ILE A 584 0.56 -22.59 21.99
N ASP A 585 1.76 -22.99 22.43
CA ASP A 585 3.00 -22.86 21.64
C ASP A 585 3.04 -23.82 20.44
N GLU A 586 2.46 -25.02 20.55
CA GLU A 586 2.20 -25.92 19.41
C GLU A 586 1.25 -25.25 18.38
N ALA A 587 0.20 -24.57 18.86
CA ALA A 587 -0.72 -23.82 18.00
C ALA A 587 -0.07 -22.59 17.33
N PHE A 588 0.75 -21.81 18.04
CA PHE A 588 1.52 -20.71 17.47
C PHE A 588 2.59 -21.19 16.48
N THR A 589 3.24 -22.32 16.76
CA THR A 589 4.19 -22.97 15.86
C THR A 589 3.51 -23.42 14.57
N TYR A 590 2.34 -24.06 14.68
CA TYR A 590 1.52 -24.44 13.53
C TYR A 590 1.07 -23.22 12.72
N LEU A 591 0.53 -22.17 13.37
CA LEU A 591 0.09 -20.95 12.69
C LEU A 591 1.25 -20.24 11.97
N SER A 592 2.41 -20.13 12.60
CA SER A 592 3.61 -19.58 11.98
C SER A 592 4.01 -20.37 10.72
N GLN A 593 3.87 -21.69 10.74
CA GLN A 593 4.11 -22.55 9.59
C GLN A 593 3.05 -22.42 8.50
N VAL A 594 1.75 -22.39 8.81
CA VAL A 594 0.71 -22.31 7.75
C VAL A 594 0.52 -20.91 7.19
N ILE A 595 0.73 -19.85 7.98
CA ILE A 595 0.64 -18.45 7.51
C ILE A 595 1.86 -18.07 6.64
N SER A 596 3.08 -18.50 7.00
CA SER A 596 4.24 -18.33 6.09
C SER A 596 4.11 -19.13 4.79
N ARG A 597 3.38 -20.24 4.79
CA ARG A 597 3.15 -21.10 3.61
C ARG A 597 1.87 -20.77 2.81
N LEU A 598 1.04 -19.82 3.27
CA LEU A 598 -0.26 -19.51 2.64
C LEU A 598 -0.16 -19.12 1.16
N ALA A 599 0.98 -18.58 0.74
CA ALA A 599 1.24 -18.11 -0.62
C ALA A 599 2.11 -19.09 -1.44
N HIS A 600 2.05 -20.41 -1.17
CA HIS A 600 2.92 -21.40 -1.80
C HIS A 600 2.34 -22.77 -2.20
N TRP A 601 1.20 -23.26 -1.64
CA TRP A 601 0.75 -24.65 -1.86
C TRP A 601 -0.75 -24.79 -2.15
N THR A 602 -1.12 -25.77 -2.97
CA THR A 602 -2.52 -26.20 -3.24
C THR A 602 -2.97 -27.43 -2.44
N ASN A 603 -2.06 -28.11 -1.74
CA ASN A 603 -2.32 -29.16 -0.75
C ASN A 603 -1.18 -29.21 0.27
N PRO A 604 -1.39 -29.56 1.55
CA PRO A 604 -0.34 -29.54 2.57
C PRO A 604 0.61 -30.76 2.46
N PRO A 605 1.92 -30.60 2.69
CA PRO A 605 2.84 -31.72 2.83
C PRO A 605 2.65 -32.44 4.19
N ALA A 606 2.88 -33.76 4.20
CA ALA A 606 2.60 -34.67 5.33
C ALA A 606 3.50 -34.51 6.57
N THR A 607 4.22 -33.40 6.71
CA THR A 607 5.18 -33.14 7.80
C THR A 607 4.71 -32.11 8.83
N VAL A 608 3.52 -31.52 8.65
CA VAL A 608 2.87 -30.69 9.67
C VAL A 608 1.92 -31.57 10.48
N ASN A 609 2.18 -31.74 11.78
CA ASN A 609 1.23 -32.38 12.68
C ASN A 609 -0.07 -31.56 12.71
N PRO A 610 -1.24 -32.15 12.40
CA PRO A 610 -2.51 -31.44 12.48
C PRO A 610 -2.87 -31.15 13.94
N LEU A 611 -3.36 -29.94 14.22
CA LEU A 611 -3.79 -29.58 15.56
C LEU A 611 -5.00 -30.43 15.98
N LYS A 612 -4.93 -30.94 17.21
CA LYS A 612 -5.94 -31.83 17.82
C LYS A 612 -7.00 -31.00 18.55
N ALA A 613 -8.16 -31.61 18.84
CA ALA A 613 -9.24 -31.02 19.65
C ALA A 613 -8.72 -30.31 20.94
N SER A 614 -7.75 -30.93 21.61
CA SER A 614 -7.10 -30.41 22.83
C SER A 614 -6.57 -28.98 22.73
N HIS A 615 -6.16 -28.51 21.55
CA HIS A 615 -5.65 -27.15 21.36
C HIS A 615 -6.79 -26.13 21.41
N LEU A 616 -7.96 -26.48 20.87
CA LEU A 616 -9.16 -25.65 20.96
C LEU A 616 -9.82 -25.76 22.34
N ASP A 617 -9.82 -26.94 22.98
CA ASP A 617 -10.22 -27.08 24.38
C ASP A 617 -9.32 -26.26 25.33
N ALA A 618 -8.02 -26.10 25.04
CA ALA A 618 -7.13 -25.19 25.78
C ALA A 618 -7.54 -23.72 25.58
N ILE A 619 -7.78 -23.29 24.33
CA ILE A 619 -8.28 -21.93 24.03
C ILE A 619 -9.61 -21.66 24.76
N ILE A 620 -10.55 -22.62 24.77
CA ILE A 620 -11.81 -22.52 25.51
C ILE A 620 -11.57 -22.29 27.00
N GLN A 621 -10.69 -23.07 27.63
CA GLN A 621 -10.35 -22.92 29.05
C GLN A 621 -9.72 -21.55 29.37
N LEU A 622 -8.97 -20.95 28.44
CA LEU A 622 -8.44 -19.60 28.61
C LEU A 622 -9.52 -18.52 28.40
N LEU A 623 -10.42 -18.67 27.42
CA LEU A 623 -11.57 -17.78 27.23
C LEU A 623 -12.54 -17.78 28.44
N GLU A 624 -12.64 -18.90 29.14
CA GLU A 624 -13.47 -19.05 30.34
C GLU A 624 -12.77 -18.61 31.64
N ARG A 625 -11.43 -18.63 31.71
CA ARG A 625 -10.65 -18.36 32.94
C ARG A 625 -9.96 -17.00 33.01
N TRP A 626 -9.51 -16.43 31.90
CA TRP A 626 -8.72 -15.19 31.93
C TRP A 626 -9.58 -13.93 32.14
N PRO A 627 -9.01 -12.85 32.73
CA PRO A 627 -9.74 -11.59 32.88
C PRO A 627 -10.23 -11.04 31.53
N ARG A 628 -11.50 -10.64 31.49
CA ARG A 628 -12.25 -10.28 30.26
C ARG A 628 -11.52 -9.29 29.35
N GLU A 629 -10.81 -8.32 29.93
CA GLU A 629 -10.08 -7.30 29.18
C GLU A 629 -8.78 -7.80 28.52
N THR A 630 -8.31 -8.98 28.90
CA THR A 630 -7.09 -9.61 28.40
C THR A 630 -7.36 -10.75 27.39
N LEU A 631 -8.62 -10.99 27.02
CA LEU A 631 -9.02 -12.11 26.16
C LEU A 631 -8.71 -11.92 24.66
N TYR A 632 -8.44 -10.68 24.22
CA TYR A 632 -8.33 -10.38 22.79
C TYR A 632 -7.29 -11.21 22.00
N PRO A 633 -6.05 -11.55 22.48
CA PRO A 633 -5.14 -12.40 21.72
C PRO A 633 -5.54 -13.89 21.77
N VAL A 634 -6.31 -14.31 22.79
CA VAL A 634 -6.88 -15.67 22.87
C VAL A 634 -8.01 -15.83 21.84
N MET A 635 -8.85 -14.79 21.69
CA MET A 635 -9.88 -14.74 20.63
C MET A 635 -9.26 -14.62 19.22
N ASP A 636 -8.16 -13.89 19.07
CA ASP A 636 -7.44 -13.76 17.80
C ASP A 636 -6.76 -15.09 17.39
N LEU A 637 -6.15 -15.80 18.34
CA LEU A 637 -5.65 -17.17 18.16
C LEU A 637 -6.80 -18.14 17.78
N GLY A 638 -7.93 -18.06 18.49
CA GLY A 638 -9.12 -18.87 18.23
C GLY A 638 -9.69 -18.69 16.82
N ARG A 639 -9.89 -17.45 16.36
CA ARG A 639 -10.44 -17.18 15.01
C ARG A 639 -9.50 -17.63 13.89
N LEU A 640 -8.20 -17.75 14.16
CA LEU A 640 -7.21 -18.30 13.23
C LEU A 640 -7.24 -19.82 13.23
N LEU A 641 -7.33 -20.49 14.39
CA LEU A 641 -7.45 -21.95 14.43
C LEU A 641 -8.68 -22.43 13.66
N ILE A 642 -9.83 -21.76 13.80
CA ILE A 642 -11.03 -22.02 12.99
C ILE A 642 -10.78 -21.84 11.47
N ALA A 643 -9.90 -20.91 11.07
CA ALA A 643 -9.61 -20.62 9.67
C ALA A 643 -8.67 -21.62 8.98
N PHE A 644 -7.88 -22.35 9.76
CA PHE A 644 -6.84 -23.27 9.25
C PHE A 644 -7.09 -24.75 9.59
N CYS A 645 -7.97 -25.06 10.56
CA CYS A 645 -8.23 -26.42 11.02
C CYS A 645 -9.73 -26.79 10.89
N PRO A 646 -10.16 -27.31 9.73
CA PRO A 646 -11.59 -27.58 9.44
C PRO A 646 -12.27 -28.54 10.43
N ILE A 647 -11.49 -29.49 10.96
CA ILE A 647 -11.87 -30.45 12.02
C ILE A 647 -12.59 -29.81 13.23
N TYR A 648 -12.32 -28.53 13.52
CA TYR A 648 -13.00 -27.80 14.60
C TYR A 648 -14.41 -27.34 14.25
N SER A 649 -14.71 -27.11 12.97
CA SER A 649 -16.08 -26.82 12.51
C SER A 649 -16.89 -28.10 12.25
N GLU A 650 -16.22 -29.21 11.95
CA GLU A 650 -16.82 -30.54 11.74
C GLU A 650 -17.32 -31.19 13.04
N ASN A 651 -16.70 -30.92 14.19
CA ASN A 651 -17.13 -31.45 15.50
C ASN A 651 -18.19 -30.52 16.14
N PRO A 652 -19.49 -30.89 16.18
CA PRO A 652 -20.54 -29.96 16.60
C PRO A 652 -20.43 -29.56 18.07
N THR A 653 -20.09 -30.52 18.96
CA THR A 653 -19.95 -30.28 20.40
C THR A 653 -18.80 -29.33 20.71
N LEU A 654 -17.65 -29.51 20.05
CA LEU A 654 -16.48 -28.64 20.25
C LEU A 654 -16.72 -27.24 19.65
N LYS A 655 -17.29 -27.17 18.45
CA LYS A 655 -17.74 -25.93 17.80
C LYS A 655 -18.71 -25.15 18.70
N GLN A 656 -19.70 -25.84 19.28
CA GLN A 656 -20.70 -25.23 20.16
C GLN A 656 -20.04 -24.65 21.43
N LYS A 657 -19.19 -25.41 22.11
CA LYS A 657 -18.42 -24.91 23.28
C LYS A 657 -17.60 -23.68 22.92
N PHE A 658 -16.82 -23.75 21.84
CA PHE A 658 -15.97 -22.64 21.38
C PHE A 658 -16.78 -21.36 21.15
N TYR A 659 -17.90 -21.45 20.42
CA TYR A 659 -18.72 -20.27 20.19
C TYR A 659 -19.45 -19.77 21.43
N THR A 660 -19.89 -20.64 22.35
CA THR A 660 -20.40 -20.20 23.66
C THR A 660 -19.34 -19.42 24.44
N ALA A 661 -18.08 -19.89 24.49
CA ALA A 661 -16.99 -19.15 25.12
C ALA A 661 -16.70 -17.81 24.42
N MET A 662 -16.71 -17.77 23.08
CA MET A 662 -16.48 -16.54 22.30
C MET A 662 -17.61 -15.50 22.47
N PHE A 663 -18.89 -15.91 22.51
CA PHE A 663 -20.03 -15.01 22.77
C PHE A 663 -20.01 -14.45 24.21
N ASN A 664 -19.58 -15.26 25.18
CA ASN A 664 -19.36 -14.81 26.56
C ASN A 664 -18.19 -13.81 26.64
N ALA A 665 -17.07 -14.11 25.98
CA ALA A 665 -15.88 -13.24 25.92
C ALA A 665 -16.13 -11.91 25.21
N SER A 666 -17.05 -11.86 24.24
CA SER A 666 -17.47 -10.64 23.56
C SER A 666 -18.58 -9.85 24.30
N LEU A 667 -19.00 -10.31 25.49
CA LEU A 667 -20.10 -9.71 26.26
C LEU A 667 -21.37 -9.54 25.41
N TRP A 668 -21.74 -10.57 24.64
CA TRP A 668 -22.84 -10.48 23.67
C TRP A 668 -24.21 -10.19 24.31
N SER A 669 -24.48 -10.82 25.46
CA SER A 669 -25.74 -10.71 26.20
C SER A 669 -25.86 -9.45 27.07
N GLU A 670 -24.79 -8.68 27.24
CA GLU A 670 -24.84 -7.42 28.00
C GLU A 670 -25.52 -6.32 27.16
N PRO A 671 -26.16 -5.30 27.77
CA PRO A 671 -26.76 -4.19 27.03
C PRO A 671 -25.77 -3.56 26.04
N TRP A 672 -26.21 -3.26 24.81
CA TRP A 672 -25.35 -2.62 23.82
C TRP A 672 -25.26 -1.13 24.11
N GLU A 673 -24.03 -0.63 24.31
CA GLU A 673 -23.72 0.75 24.62
C GLU A 673 -23.09 1.42 23.39
N THR A 674 -23.39 2.70 23.17
CA THR A 674 -22.97 3.44 21.97
C THR A 674 -22.29 4.74 22.37
N PRO A 675 -20.96 4.91 22.12
CA PRO A 675 -20.06 3.96 21.47
C PRO A 675 -19.75 2.73 22.34
N LEU A 676 -19.47 1.58 21.71
CA LEU A 676 -19.03 0.39 22.44
C LEU A 676 -17.67 0.63 23.11
N PRO A 677 -17.43 0.08 24.32
CA PRO A 677 -16.10 0.02 24.90
C PRO A 677 -15.11 -0.71 23.96
N ARG A 678 -13.97 -0.09 23.65
CA ARG A 678 -12.95 -0.56 22.67
C ARG A 678 -12.56 -2.03 22.84
N THR A 679 -12.45 -2.50 24.09
CA THR A 679 -12.17 -3.89 24.45
C THR A 679 -13.28 -4.84 24.00
N ARG A 680 -14.55 -4.47 24.23
CA ARG A 680 -15.72 -5.23 23.79
C ARG A 680 -15.84 -5.23 22.26
N GLU A 681 -15.66 -4.06 21.63
CA GLU A 681 -15.65 -3.92 20.17
C GLU A 681 -14.63 -4.87 19.51
N THR A 682 -13.40 -4.92 20.08
CA THR A 682 -12.32 -5.81 19.64
C THR A 682 -12.70 -7.29 19.76
N ASN A 683 -13.29 -7.68 20.90
CA ASN A 683 -13.72 -9.06 21.13
C ASN A 683 -14.88 -9.47 20.19
N VAL A 684 -15.87 -8.59 19.94
CA VAL A 684 -16.93 -8.83 18.95
C VAL A 684 -16.36 -8.94 17.53
N LEU A 685 -15.33 -8.17 17.18
CA LEU A 685 -14.68 -8.27 15.87
C LEU A 685 -13.99 -9.62 15.67
N PHE A 686 -13.33 -10.18 16.69
CA PHE A 686 -12.75 -11.52 16.59
C PHE A 686 -13.81 -12.62 16.55
N LEU A 687 -14.92 -12.48 17.27
CA LEU A 687 -16.10 -13.35 17.14
C LEU A 687 -16.66 -13.35 15.71
N PHE A 688 -16.92 -12.18 15.11
CA PHE A 688 -17.43 -12.09 13.74
C PHE A 688 -16.45 -12.66 12.71
N ARG A 689 -15.14 -12.45 12.90
CA ARG A 689 -14.10 -13.06 12.06
C ARG A 689 -14.04 -14.58 12.20
N ALA A 690 -14.22 -15.13 13.40
CA ALA A 690 -14.32 -16.58 13.61
C ALA A 690 -15.54 -17.17 12.88
N LEU A 691 -16.71 -16.57 13.05
CA LEU A 691 -17.96 -17.00 12.41
C LEU A 691 -17.85 -16.99 10.87
N ALA A 692 -17.30 -15.91 10.30
CA ALA A 692 -17.03 -15.85 8.87
C ALA A 692 -16.02 -16.94 8.42
N ASN A 693 -15.04 -17.26 9.27
CA ASN A 693 -14.04 -18.30 8.98
C ASN A 693 -14.63 -19.73 9.00
N THR A 694 -15.57 -20.04 9.90
CA THR A 694 -16.29 -21.34 9.90
C THR A 694 -16.98 -21.61 8.56
N PHE A 695 -17.63 -20.60 7.95
CA PHE A 695 -18.33 -20.72 6.67
C PHE A 695 -17.43 -20.71 5.42
N GLN A 696 -16.10 -20.89 5.57
CA GLN A 696 -15.21 -21.13 4.42
C GLN A 696 -15.33 -22.56 3.86
N GLN A 697 -15.50 -23.55 4.74
CA GLN A 697 -15.37 -24.98 4.39
C GLN A 697 -16.40 -25.90 5.06
N THR A 698 -17.18 -25.42 6.05
CA THR A 698 -18.28 -26.22 6.63
C THR A 698 -19.49 -26.26 5.69
N ASN A 699 -20.22 -27.37 5.69
CA ASN A 699 -21.55 -27.44 5.08
C ASN A 699 -22.61 -26.90 6.06
N ALA A 700 -23.74 -26.41 5.56
CA ALA A 700 -24.82 -25.85 6.40
C ALA A 700 -25.68 -26.94 7.11
N SER A 701 -25.12 -28.14 7.33
CA SER A 701 -25.82 -29.32 7.83
C SER A 701 -26.32 -29.19 9.27
N ASP A 702 -25.64 -28.39 10.09
CA ASP A 702 -26.01 -28.10 11.48
C ASP A 702 -27.10 -27.03 11.56
N VAL A 703 -28.29 -27.38 11.04
CA VAL A 703 -29.42 -26.47 10.86
C VAL A 703 -29.85 -25.80 12.17
N VAL A 704 -29.79 -26.52 13.28
CA VAL A 704 -30.17 -26.00 14.61
C VAL A 704 -29.19 -24.93 15.08
N TRP A 705 -27.88 -25.17 14.95
CA TRP A 705 -26.86 -24.19 15.35
C TRP A 705 -26.87 -22.94 14.45
N VAL A 706 -26.95 -23.12 13.13
CA VAL A 706 -27.00 -21.99 12.18
C VAL A 706 -28.26 -21.15 12.36
N ARG A 707 -29.42 -21.79 12.60
CA ARG A 707 -30.68 -21.10 12.92
C ARG A 707 -30.59 -20.28 14.20
N LYS A 708 -29.98 -20.82 15.27
CA LYS A 708 -29.71 -20.05 16.49
C LYS A 708 -28.79 -18.87 16.19
N LEU A 709 -27.67 -19.11 15.49
CA LEU A 709 -26.68 -18.08 15.16
C LEU A 709 -27.29 -16.90 14.39
N LEU A 710 -28.11 -17.16 13.37
CA LEU A 710 -28.74 -16.10 12.59
C LEU A 710 -29.73 -15.27 13.43
N ASN A 711 -30.46 -15.90 14.35
CA ASN A 711 -31.31 -15.18 15.30
C ASN A 711 -30.48 -14.28 16.22
N GLU A 712 -29.37 -14.77 16.79
CA GLU A 712 -28.45 -13.96 17.61
C GLU A 712 -27.92 -12.76 16.81
N LEU A 713 -27.34 -13.00 15.62
CA LEU A 713 -26.79 -11.95 14.76
C LEU A 713 -27.83 -10.92 14.28
N SER A 714 -29.10 -11.31 14.16
CA SER A 714 -30.19 -10.39 13.81
C SER A 714 -30.55 -9.38 14.90
N ASN A 715 -30.11 -9.61 16.14
CA ASN A 715 -30.29 -8.67 17.26
C ASN A 715 -29.16 -7.64 17.39
N ALA A 716 -28.11 -7.71 16.55
CA ALA A 716 -26.98 -6.78 16.61
C ALA A 716 -27.41 -5.37 16.13
N PRO A 717 -27.10 -4.28 16.87
CA PRO A 717 -27.49 -2.92 16.48
C PRO A 717 -26.60 -2.42 15.34
N TYR A 718 -26.96 -2.75 14.10
CA TYR A 718 -26.11 -2.57 12.91
C TYR A 718 -25.56 -1.14 12.73
N THR A 719 -26.38 -0.13 13.03
CA THR A 719 -26.00 1.30 12.94
C THR A 719 -24.84 1.66 13.87
N ASP A 720 -24.76 0.99 15.01
CA ASP A 720 -23.86 1.32 16.12
C ASP A 720 -22.57 0.48 16.06
N LEU A 721 -22.57 -0.57 15.23
CA LEU A 721 -21.37 -1.29 14.82
C LEU A 721 -20.43 -0.35 14.03
N SER A 722 -19.14 -0.41 14.36
CA SER A 722 -18.10 0.26 13.58
C SER A 722 -17.94 -0.34 12.18
N LYS A 723 -17.32 0.41 11.27
CA LYS A 723 -17.04 -0.03 9.87
C LYS A 723 -16.41 -1.42 9.79
N ALA A 724 -15.45 -1.74 10.67
CA ALA A 724 -14.80 -3.05 10.72
C ALA A 724 -15.76 -4.19 11.11
N LEU A 725 -16.66 -3.94 12.07
CA LEU A 725 -17.69 -4.88 12.51
C LEU A 725 -18.75 -5.10 11.42
N ARG A 726 -19.21 -4.03 10.76
CA ARG A 726 -20.15 -4.09 9.64
C ARG A 726 -19.64 -4.92 8.45
N VAL A 727 -18.37 -4.72 8.07
CA VAL A 727 -17.70 -5.52 7.02
C VAL A 727 -17.56 -6.99 7.45
N ALA A 728 -17.24 -7.27 8.71
CA ALA A 728 -17.12 -8.64 9.21
C ALA A 728 -18.49 -9.36 9.20
N LEU A 729 -19.56 -8.73 9.72
CA LEU A 729 -20.92 -9.26 9.71
C LEU A 729 -21.44 -9.52 8.28
N SER A 730 -21.21 -8.56 7.37
CA SER A 730 -21.55 -8.72 5.94
C SER A 730 -20.77 -9.85 5.26
N THR A 731 -19.58 -10.18 5.78
CA THR A 731 -18.78 -11.33 5.31
C THR A 731 -19.34 -12.67 5.81
N ILE A 732 -19.96 -12.72 7.01
CA ILE A 732 -20.70 -13.92 7.47
C ILE A 732 -21.86 -14.21 6.51
N VAL A 733 -22.62 -13.18 6.14
CA VAL A 733 -23.77 -13.29 5.22
C VAL A 733 -23.32 -13.78 3.85
N LEU A 734 -22.26 -13.18 3.28
CA LEU A 734 -21.68 -13.63 2.02
C LEU A 734 -21.22 -15.09 2.09
N ASN A 735 -20.45 -15.47 3.11
CA ASN A 735 -19.89 -16.81 3.20
C ASN A 735 -20.97 -17.89 3.36
N LEU A 736 -21.99 -17.67 4.19
CA LEU A 736 -23.11 -18.62 4.33
C LEU A 736 -23.94 -18.71 3.04
N SER A 737 -24.07 -17.64 2.24
CA SER A 737 -24.66 -17.72 0.90
C SER A 737 -23.81 -18.56 -0.08
N CYS A 738 -22.48 -18.55 0.06
CA CYS A 738 -21.57 -19.36 -0.74
C CYS A 738 -21.64 -20.86 -0.37
N VAL A 739 -21.94 -21.19 0.90
CA VAL A 739 -22.29 -22.55 1.34
C VAL A 739 -23.63 -22.97 0.74
N GLY A 740 -24.66 -22.10 0.81
CA GLY A 740 -25.96 -22.34 0.20
C GLY A 740 -25.92 -22.63 -1.30
N LEU A 741 -25.04 -21.95 -2.03
CA LEU A 741 -24.79 -22.20 -3.45
C LEU A 741 -24.11 -23.55 -3.76
N LYS A 742 -23.57 -24.25 -2.77
CA LYS A 742 -22.90 -25.56 -2.90
C LYS A 742 -23.81 -26.71 -2.44
N ASP A 743 -24.39 -26.57 -1.25
CA ASP A 743 -25.09 -27.66 -0.55
C ASP A 743 -26.62 -27.47 -0.50
N GLY A 744 -27.12 -26.30 -0.91
CA GLY A 744 -28.47 -25.83 -0.61
C GLY A 744 -28.58 -25.24 0.82
N LEU A 745 -29.66 -24.52 1.09
CA LEU A 745 -30.03 -24.09 2.45
C LEU A 745 -31.41 -24.63 2.85
N ASP A 746 -31.53 -25.00 4.12
CA ASP A 746 -32.83 -25.16 4.79
C ASP A 746 -33.69 -23.89 4.58
N PRO A 747 -34.97 -23.99 4.19
CA PRO A 747 -35.80 -22.83 3.86
C PRO A 747 -35.88 -21.77 4.97
N ASP A 748 -35.90 -22.19 6.23
CA ASP A 748 -35.92 -21.25 7.36
C ASP A 748 -34.58 -20.52 7.50
N ILE A 749 -33.44 -21.22 7.36
CA ILE A 749 -32.10 -20.60 7.32
C ILE A 749 -32.00 -19.61 6.16
N ARG A 750 -32.49 -19.98 4.97
CA ARG A 750 -32.49 -19.08 3.80
C ARG A 750 -33.31 -17.82 4.07
N SER A 751 -34.48 -17.95 4.70
CA SER A 751 -35.34 -16.83 5.07
C SER A 751 -34.66 -15.92 6.12
N LEU A 752 -34.07 -16.48 7.18
CA LEU A 752 -33.33 -15.73 8.20
C LEU A 752 -32.11 -15.00 7.60
N LEU A 753 -31.34 -15.67 6.73
CA LEU A 753 -30.18 -15.09 6.06
C LEU A 753 -30.57 -13.97 5.09
N PHE A 754 -31.66 -14.16 4.34
CA PHE A 754 -32.26 -13.13 3.48
C PHE A 754 -32.66 -11.90 4.28
N ASN A 755 -33.36 -12.09 5.41
CA ASN A 755 -33.80 -11.00 6.28
C ASN A 755 -32.61 -10.24 6.89
N LEU A 756 -31.55 -10.94 7.30
CA LEU A 756 -30.31 -10.32 7.78
C LEU A 756 -29.60 -9.52 6.67
N ALA A 757 -29.51 -10.06 5.45
CA ALA A 757 -28.93 -9.35 4.30
C ALA A 757 -29.73 -8.07 3.96
N ILE A 758 -31.06 -8.13 3.95
CA ILE A 758 -31.94 -6.99 3.71
C ILE A 758 -31.88 -5.96 4.86
N HIS A 759 -31.70 -6.39 6.11
CA HIS A 759 -31.51 -5.47 7.23
C HIS A 759 -30.20 -4.69 7.07
N ILE A 760 -29.08 -5.39 6.86
CA ILE A 760 -27.76 -4.79 6.60
C ILE A 760 -27.82 -3.76 5.46
N LEU A 761 -28.39 -4.15 4.30
CA LEU A 761 -28.45 -3.29 3.12
C LEU A 761 -29.44 -2.11 3.23
N LYS A 762 -30.37 -2.14 4.20
CA LYS A 762 -31.24 -1.00 4.52
C LYS A 762 -30.62 -0.05 5.55
N SER A 763 -29.78 -0.55 6.44
CA SER A 763 -29.12 0.23 7.49
C SER A 763 -27.73 0.76 7.09
N GLU A 764 -27.12 0.22 6.03
CA GLU A 764 -25.82 0.68 5.55
C GLU A 764 -25.89 1.95 4.69
N ASN A 765 -25.03 2.92 4.99
CA ASN A 765 -25.06 4.28 4.47
C ASN A 765 -23.67 4.92 4.26
N SER A 766 -22.59 4.26 4.66
CA SER A 766 -21.25 4.86 4.74
C SER A 766 -20.08 3.88 4.61
N GLU A 767 -20.33 2.57 4.56
CA GLU A 767 -19.32 1.53 4.35
C GLU A 767 -19.64 0.65 3.13
N SER A 768 -19.03 1.00 1.99
CA SER A 768 -19.33 0.35 0.70
C SER A 768 -18.81 -1.09 0.62
N GLU A 769 -17.79 -1.48 1.39
CA GLU A 769 -17.37 -2.89 1.50
C GLU A 769 -18.44 -3.76 2.19
N ALA A 770 -19.11 -3.23 3.21
CA ALA A 770 -20.19 -3.94 3.90
C ALA A 770 -21.40 -4.09 2.95
N ALA A 771 -21.82 -2.98 2.35
CA ALA A 771 -22.87 -2.94 1.34
C ALA A 771 -22.60 -3.93 0.18
N TYR A 772 -21.42 -3.91 -0.41
CA TYR A 772 -21.07 -4.79 -1.54
C TYR A 772 -21.10 -6.28 -1.16
N ARG A 773 -20.58 -6.66 0.01
CA ARG A 773 -20.56 -8.06 0.47
C ARG A 773 -21.97 -8.57 0.78
N ALA A 774 -22.79 -7.76 1.46
CA ALA A 774 -24.18 -8.11 1.72
C ALA A 774 -25.03 -8.16 0.43
N LEU A 775 -24.73 -7.31 -0.56
CA LEU A 775 -25.39 -7.30 -1.86
C LEU A 775 -25.08 -8.55 -2.69
N VAL A 776 -23.80 -8.96 -2.76
CA VAL A 776 -23.42 -10.22 -3.42
C VAL A 776 -24.02 -11.42 -2.68
N GLY A 777 -24.05 -11.39 -1.34
CA GLY A 777 -24.73 -12.39 -0.52
C GLY A 777 -26.23 -12.49 -0.81
N LEU A 778 -26.93 -11.35 -0.92
CA LEU A 778 -28.33 -11.28 -1.34
C LEU A 778 -28.52 -11.87 -2.75
N GLY A 779 -27.67 -11.51 -3.71
CA GLY A 779 -27.70 -12.06 -5.06
C GLY A 779 -27.53 -13.57 -5.11
N ASN A 780 -26.60 -14.11 -4.32
CA ASN A 780 -26.37 -15.54 -4.17
C ASN A 780 -27.61 -16.28 -3.62
N ILE A 781 -28.26 -15.73 -2.59
CA ILE A 781 -29.49 -16.29 -1.98
C ILE A 781 -30.63 -16.32 -3.01
N ILE A 782 -30.80 -15.24 -3.77
CA ILE A 782 -31.85 -15.14 -4.79
C ILE A 782 -31.59 -16.08 -5.97
N TYR A 783 -30.32 -16.24 -6.36
CA TYR A 783 -29.90 -17.22 -7.37
C TYR A 783 -30.20 -18.65 -6.92
N GLU A 784 -29.82 -19.02 -5.69
CA GLU A 784 -30.06 -20.35 -5.12
C GLU A 784 -31.56 -20.67 -5.04
N ALA A 785 -32.38 -19.74 -4.53
CA ALA A 785 -33.83 -19.85 -4.48
C ALA A 785 -34.45 -20.08 -5.87
N LYS A 786 -33.96 -19.37 -6.90
CA LYS A 786 -34.41 -19.47 -8.28
C LYS A 786 -34.03 -20.81 -8.95
N GLN A 787 -32.88 -21.39 -8.61
CA GLN A 787 -32.46 -22.70 -9.13
C GLN A 787 -33.29 -23.84 -8.55
N HIS A 788 -33.55 -23.83 -7.23
CA HIS A 788 -34.30 -24.89 -6.55
C HIS A 788 -35.83 -24.79 -6.68
N SER A 789 -36.35 -24.01 -7.63
CA SER A 789 -37.80 -23.76 -7.85
C SER A 789 -38.57 -23.20 -6.64
N HIS A 790 -37.87 -22.80 -5.58
CA HIS A 790 -38.39 -22.16 -4.38
C HIS A 790 -38.07 -20.66 -4.42
N GLY A 791 -38.58 -19.98 -5.45
CA GLY A 791 -38.39 -18.55 -5.65
C GLY A 791 -38.89 -17.71 -4.45
N LEU A 792 -38.35 -16.50 -4.33
CA LEU A 792 -38.77 -15.54 -3.31
C LEU A 792 -40.28 -15.31 -3.33
N ASP A 793 -40.88 -15.08 -2.16
CA ASP A 793 -42.26 -14.59 -2.10
C ASP A 793 -42.38 -13.13 -2.60
N THR A 794 -43.62 -12.67 -2.78
CA THR A 794 -43.91 -11.32 -3.28
C THR A 794 -43.34 -10.21 -2.38
N SER A 795 -43.33 -10.41 -1.06
CA SER A 795 -42.83 -9.43 -0.08
C SER A 795 -41.30 -9.38 -0.07
N GLN A 796 -40.63 -10.54 -0.14
CA GLN A 796 -39.18 -10.65 -0.30
C GLN A 796 -38.72 -10.02 -1.63
N SER A 797 -39.45 -10.29 -2.72
CA SER A 797 -39.20 -9.71 -4.04
C SER A 797 -39.35 -8.18 -4.04
N GLN A 798 -40.40 -7.66 -3.39
CA GLN A 798 -40.62 -6.22 -3.24
C GLN A 798 -39.56 -5.56 -2.35
N ALA A 799 -39.23 -6.15 -1.19
CA ALA A 799 -38.22 -5.66 -0.28
C ALA A 799 -36.84 -5.57 -0.94
N SER A 800 -36.50 -6.56 -1.77
CA SER A 800 -35.28 -6.56 -2.58
C SER A 800 -35.28 -5.40 -3.58
N LYS A 801 -36.33 -5.24 -4.39
CA LYS A 801 -36.41 -4.16 -5.40
C LYS A 801 -36.36 -2.76 -4.77
N GLN A 802 -37.00 -2.55 -3.63
CA GLN A 802 -36.90 -1.30 -2.85
C GLN A 802 -35.47 -1.05 -2.35
N CYS A 803 -34.82 -2.08 -1.79
CA CYS A 803 -33.48 -2.00 -1.23
C CYS A 803 -32.42 -1.70 -2.31
N LEU A 804 -32.44 -2.41 -3.44
CA LEU A 804 -31.50 -2.23 -4.55
C LEU A 804 -31.61 -0.83 -5.19
N THR A 805 -32.83 -0.27 -5.24
CA THR A 805 -33.08 1.09 -5.72
C THR A 805 -32.49 2.14 -4.77
N ALA A 806 -32.63 1.96 -3.45
CA ALA A 806 -32.03 2.85 -2.47
C ALA A 806 -30.50 2.76 -2.50
N LEU A 807 -29.95 1.54 -2.49
CA LEU A 807 -28.51 1.28 -2.47
C LEU A 807 -27.76 1.92 -3.65
N SER A 808 -28.38 1.92 -4.83
CA SER A 808 -27.85 2.55 -6.06
C SER A 808 -27.82 4.09 -6.01
N ASN A 809 -28.57 4.70 -5.10
CA ASN A 809 -28.52 6.14 -4.82
C ASN A 809 -27.56 6.47 -3.67
N THR A 810 -27.46 5.59 -2.67
CA THR A 810 -26.54 5.72 -1.52
C THR A 810 -25.07 5.59 -1.93
N PHE A 811 -24.74 4.65 -2.82
CA PHE A 811 -23.38 4.35 -3.23
C PHE A 811 -23.15 4.61 -4.72
N SER A 812 -22.21 5.52 -5.03
CA SER A 812 -21.86 5.90 -6.39
C SER A 812 -20.94 4.89 -7.11
N GLU A 813 -20.46 3.85 -6.44
CA GLU A 813 -19.54 2.87 -6.99
C GLU A 813 -20.18 1.95 -8.04
N ASP A 814 -19.60 1.86 -9.24
CA ASP A 814 -20.18 1.08 -10.33
C ASP A 814 -20.31 -0.41 -10.03
N ARG A 815 -19.39 -1.00 -9.23
CA ARG A 815 -19.53 -2.39 -8.77
C ARG A 815 -20.81 -2.66 -7.97
N ILE A 816 -21.32 -1.68 -7.22
CA ILE A 816 -22.56 -1.81 -6.47
C ILE A 816 -23.76 -1.68 -7.42
N LYS A 817 -23.70 -0.79 -8.42
CA LYS A 817 -24.73 -0.63 -9.45
C LYS A 817 -24.83 -1.86 -10.37
N ASP A 818 -23.70 -2.38 -10.83
CA ASP A 818 -23.61 -3.56 -11.70
C ASP A 818 -24.21 -4.79 -11.02
N VAL A 819 -23.75 -5.11 -9.80
CA VAL A 819 -24.33 -6.23 -9.03
C VAL A 819 -25.80 -5.97 -8.70
N SER A 820 -26.21 -4.72 -8.39
CA SER A 820 -27.64 -4.41 -8.19
C SER A 820 -28.46 -4.67 -9.46
N GLY A 821 -27.94 -4.35 -10.64
CA GLY A 821 -28.56 -4.69 -11.92
C GLY A 821 -28.64 -6.20 -12.19
N GLU A 822 -27.61 -6.96 -11.82
CA GLU A 822 -27.64 -8.43 -11.87
C GLU A 822 -28.73 -9.00 -10.95
N VAL A 823 -28.82 -8.53 -9.69
CA VAL A 823 -29.84 -9.00 -8.74
C VAL A 823 -31.25 -8.59 -9.19
N VAL A 824 -31.44 -7.39 -9.73
CA VAL A 824 -32.72 -6.99 -10.36
C VAL A 824 -33.10 -7.91 -11.53
N THR A 825 -32.11 -8.45 -12.26
CA THR A 825 -32.32 -9.42 -13.36
C THR A 825 -32.59 -10.85 -12.86
N LEU A 826 -32.29 -11.15 -11.59
CA LEU A 826 -32.65 -12.42 -10.94
C LEU A 826 -34.06 -12.39 -10.33
N LEU A 827 -34.61 -11.20 -10.07
CA LEU A 827 -35.96 -10.97 -9.54
C LEU A 827 -37.03 -10.90 -10.65
#